data_AF-A0A5N5L0X2-F1
#
_entry.id   AF-A0A5N5L0X2-F1
#
_cell.length_a   1.000
_cell.length_b   1.000
_cell.length_c   1.000
_cell.angle_alpha   90.00
_cell.angle_beta   90.00
_cell.angle_gamma   90.00
#
_symmetry.space_group_name_H-M   'P 1'
#
loop_
_entity.id
_entity.type
_entity.pdbx_description
1 polymer ?
#
loop_
_entity_poly.entity_id
_entity_poly.type
_entity_poly.pdbx_seq_one_letter_code
_entity_poly.pdbx_strand_id
1 'polypeptide(L)'
;MLTPLLPCAKGRLVVGSSRYKVRGSPLVVRSIVPFLLRSSSFSSSSSCYYSSLSISSSTSITQRTSPRSNHNTLFHFHTSASTRSDTMAEGKCPIDHSSLKAPVAGGGTKNRDWWPEQLRLNILRQPNQTSNPLGPDFEYVKAFKELDYFQLKKDIEALMTDSQDWWPADFGHYGGLFIRMAWHSAGTYRVQDGRGGGGGGQQRFAPLNSWPDNVSLDKARRLLWPIKQKYGNKISWADLLLLTGNVALESMGFKTFGFAGGRADTWEADESVYWGGETTWLGNDVRYESGSEGVEAGKGPLVSDENSKKNDIHSRELEEPLGAAHMGLIYVNPEGPDGIPDPIASAKDIRVTFGRMAMNDEETVALIAGGHTFGKTHGASTSDHVGKEPAAADLEQQGLGWSNKFGSGKGGDTITSGLEVIWTKEPTKWTNQFFEYLFKYEWEQVKSPGGANQWQAKNVEPFIPDPFDPAKKHLPRMLTSDLALRLDPAYEKISRRFLEHPDEFADVFARAWFKLLHRDLGPRSRYVGPEVPAEVLQWQDPVPDVDHPLVDESDIAQLKKEVLSIGINPSTLIKTAWASAATFRGSDKRGGANGARIRLEPQRSWPVNDPATLKDTLTRLEGLQKKFNDAQTGGKKISLADLIVLGGAAGVEAAAKAAGHDIPVPFAPGRTDATQEMTDVVSVGHLEPKNDGFRNYGKSTTRARAEDFLVDKAHLLTLTVPETTVLVGGLRALNANYDGSKHGVFTSRPGQLTNDFFVNLLDMNTSWKKSDRDSDVYIGSDRKTGAQKWTATRVDLVFGSHAELRAVAEVYAQNDASEKFVKDFVKAWDKVMNLDRFDLVAKKLEGDAMDTSA
;
A
#
# COMPACT_ATOMS: atom_id res chain seq x y z
N MET A 1 72.47 21.09 18.17
CA MET A 1 73.88 20.62 18.07
C MET A 1 73.88 19.10 18.20
N LEU A 2 74.90 18.44 17.63
CA LEU A 2 75.40 17.09 17.99
C LEU A 2 74.42 15.91 18.05
N THR A 3 74.49 15.08 17.00
CA THR A 3 74.42 13.61 17.00
C THR A 3 75.38 12.97 18.04
N PRO A 4 75.19 11.70 18.46
CA PRO A 4 75.26 10.49 17.61
C PRO A 4 74.15 9.44 17.96
N LEU A 5 74.18 8.13 17.66
CA LEU A 5 75.20 7.20 17.11
C LEU A 5 74.54 6.07 16.26
N LEU A 6 75.31 5.00 15.98
CA LEU A 6 75.00 3.74 15.27
C LEU A 6 75.80 2.61 15.98
N PRO A 7 75.48 1.30 15.89
CA PRO A 7 75.67 0.44 14.69
C PRO A 7 74.72 -0.79 14.59
N CYS A 8 75.00 -1.87 13.82
CA CYS A 8 75.18 -2.00 12.36
C CYS A 8 75.47 -3.47 11.94
N ALA A 9 74.61 -4.09 11.11
CA ALA A 9 74.91 -5.25 10.25
C ALA A 9 73.80 -5.33 9.16
N LYS A 10 74.05 -5.21 7.84
CA LYS A 10 74.78 -6.07 6.86
C LYS A 10 74.01 -7.37 6.52
N GLY A 11 73.85 -7.76 5.24
CA GLY A 11 74.56 -7.34 4.01
C GLY A 11 73.70 -7.11 2.74
N ARG A 12 74.37 -6.69 1.65
CA ARG A 12 73.86 -6.49 0.27
C ARG A 12 73.96 -7.81 -0.55
N LEU A 13 73.60 -7.97 -1.83
CA LEU A 13 73.96 -7.32 -3.13
C LEU A 13 73.00 -7.85 -4.24
N VAL A 14 73.08 -7.57 -5.55
CA VAL A 14 73.21 -6.36 -6.45
C VAL A 14 73.20 -6.93 -7.91
N VAL A 15 72.79 -6.30 -9.02
CA VAL A 15 72.32 -4.94 -9.41
C VAL A 15 70.88 -5.10 -10.04
N GLY A 16 70.27 -4.46 -11.06
CA GLY A 16 70.56 -3.39 -12.05
C GLY A 16 70.33 -3.85 -13.51
N SER A 17 69.99 -3.00 -14.50
CA SER A 17 69.57 -1.58 -14.46
C SER A 17 68.98 -1.05 -15.80
N SER A 18 67.95 -0.18 -15.71
CA SER A 18 67.73 1.04 -16.53
C SER A 18 67.26 1.02 -18.03
N ARG A 19 65.98 1.44 -18.25
CA ARG A 19 65.43 2.40 -19.28
C ARG A 19 65.65 2.10 -20.81
N TYR A 20 64.84 2.52 -21.79
CA TYR A 20 63.99 3.74 -21.99
C TYR A 20 62.78 3.50 -22.95
N LYS A 21 62.03 4.57 -23.29
CA LYS A 21 60.82 4.62 -24.18
C LYS A 21 61.15 4.74 -25.69
N VAL A 22 60.19 4.48 -26.58
CA VAL A 22 59.51 5.48 -27.48
C VAL A 22 58.34 4.86 -28.31
N ARG A 23 57.49 5.72 -28.89
CA ARG A 23 56.15 5.51 -29.51
C ARG A 23 56.15 4.79 -30.89
N GLY A 24 54.98 4.25 -31.29
CA GLY A 24 54.61 4.01 -32.71
C GLY A 24 53.19 3.44 -32.92
N SER A 25 52.38 4.07 -33.78
CA SER A 25 51.05 3.65 -34.29
C SER A 25 50.92 4.15 -35.75
N PRO A 26 49.85 3.92 -36.56
CA PRO A 26 48.58 3.18 -36.37
C PRO A 26 48.19 2.30 -37.60
N LEU A 27 46.86 2.09 -37.83
CA LEU A 27 46.15 1.60 -39.05
C LEU A 27 45.99 0.06 -39.26
N VAL A 28 44.98 -0.48 -39.99
CA VAL A 28 43.49 -0.27 -40.02
C VAL A 28 42.82 -1.27 -41.01
N VAL A 29 41.47 -1.39 -40.99
CA VAL A 29 40.54 -2.06 -41.95
C VAL A 29 39.98 -3.46 -41.58
N ARG A 30 38.64 -3.50 -41.68
CA ARG A 30 37.60 -4.55 -41.58
C ARG A 30 37.72 -5.74 -42.57
N SER A 31 37.02 -6.84 -42.27
CA SER A 31 36.01 -7.57 -43.11
C SER A 31 36.00 -9.08 -42.75
N ILE A 32 34.93 -9.76 -42.31
CA ILE A 32 33.52 -9.98 -42.79
C ILE A 32 33.35 -11.32 -43.55
N VAL A 33 32.78 -12.33 -42.88
CA VAL A 33 31.66 -13.25 -43.28
C VAL A 33 31.81 -14.13 -44.56
N PRO A 34 31.22 -15.36 -44.68
CA PRO A 34 30.83 -16.42 -43.71
C PRO A 34 31.39 -17.83 -44.11
N PHE A 35 30.91 -18.91 -43.48
CA PHE A 35 30.51 -20.11 -44.25
C PHE A 35 29.28 -20.81 -43.63
N LEU A 36 28.58 -21.62 -44.42
CA LEU A 36 27.27 -22.23 -44.12
C LEU A 36 27.32 -23.78 -44.14
N LEU A 37 26.21 -24.39 -43.70
CA LEU A 37 25.71 -25.78 -43.87
C LEU A 37 25.73 -26.64 -42.58
N ARG A 38 24.86 -27.66 -42.41
CA ARG A 38 23.41 -27.85 -42.64
C ARG A 38 23.04 -29.27 -42.16
N SER A 39 21.86 -29.48 -41.56
CA SER A 39 21.22 -30.82 -41.33
C SER A 39 21.99 -31.81 -40.42
N SER A 40 21.38 -32.82 -39.79
CA SER A 40 19.95 -33.18 -39.66
C SER A 40 19.68 -34.02 -38.41
N SER A 41 18.41 -34.03 -37.99
CA SER A 41 17.76 -34.84 -36.95
C SER A 41 18.16 -36.32 -36.82
N PHE A 42 18.07 -36.86 -35.60
CA PHE A 42 17.46 -38.17 -35.35
C PHE A 42 16.75 -38.23 -33.98
N SER A 43 15.86 -39.21 -33.80
CA SER A 43 14.93 -39.37 -32.67
C SER A 43 15.50 -40.13 -31.46
N SER A 44 14.90 -39.93 -30.29
CA SER A 44 14.96 -40.89 -29.17
C SER A 44 13.57 -41.17 -28.60
N SER A 45 13.30 -42.46 -28.34
CA SER A 45 12.07 -42.94 -27.71
C SER A 45 12.36 -44.26 -26.98
N SER A 46 12.01 -44.37 -25.70
CA SER A 46 11.81 -45.64 -24.99
C SER A 46 11.24 -45.38 -23.60
N SER A 47 10.20 -46.13 -23.24
CA SER A 47 9.66 -46.22 -21.88
C SER A 47 10.15 -47.51 -21.23
N CYS A 48 10.32 -47.55 -19.91
CA CYS A 48 10.54 -48.79 -19.16
C CYS A 48 9.47 -48.96 -18.08
N TYR A 49 8.84 -50.14 -18.08
CA TYR A 49 8.01 -50.65 -16.98
C TYR A 49 8.88 -51.16 -15.83
N TYR A 50 8.31 -51.22 -14.62
CA TYR A 50 8.42 -52.41 -13.77
C TYR A 50 7.15 -52.57 -12.93
N SER A 51 6.83 -53.81 -12.54
CA SER A 51 5.56 -54.14 -11.86
C SER A 51 5.76 -55.15 -10.73
N SER A 52 4.92 -55.02 -9.70
CA SER A 52 4.37 -56.07 -8.83
C SER A 52 5.30 -57.13 -8.21
N LEU A 53 5.27 -57.22 -6.88
CA LEU A 53 5.23 -58.50 -6.17
C LEU A 53 4.54 -58.33 -4.80
N SER A 54 3.79 -59.34 -4.37
CA SER A 54 2.99 -59.35 -3.14
C SER A 54 3.15 -60.67 -2.40
N ILE A 55 3.30 -60.62 -1.07
CA ILE A 55 3.28 -61.80 -0.19
C ILE A 55 2.47 -61.46 1.08
N SER A 56 1.68 -62.44 1.53
CA SER A 56 0.83 -62.37 2.72
C SER A 56 1.14 -63.52 3.66
N SER A 57 1.16 -63.28 4.98
CA SER A 57 1.09 -64.36 5.98
C SER A 57 0.53 -63.87 7.31
N SER A 58 -0.51 -64.55 7.80
CA SER A 58 -1.07 -64.40 9.15
C SER A 58 -0.36 -65.31 10.17
N THR A 59 -0.58 -65.09 11.47
CA THR A 59 -1.01 -66.12 12.46
C THR A 59 -1.32 -65.45 13.82
N SER A 60 -2.19 -66.07 14.63
CA SER A 60 -2.75 -65.57 15.90
C SER A 60 -2.33 -66.38 17.13
N ILE A 61 -2.40 -65.81 18.35
CA ILE A 61 -2.60 -66.46 19.69
C ILE A 61 -2.64 -65.31 20.76
N THR A 62 -3.74 -65.00 21.49
CA THR A 62 -4.40 -65.64 22.66
C THR A 62 -3.52 -65.73 23.92
N GLN A 63 -3.93 -65.48 25.18
CA GLN A 63 -5.25 -65.17 25.79
C GLN A 63 -5.08 -64.72 27.29
N ARG A 64 -6.15 -64.20 27.94
CA ARG A 64 -6.42 -64.17 29.43
C ARG A 64 -5.51 -63.26 30.31
N THR A 65 -5.86 -62.80 31.54
CA THR A 65 -7.14 -62.78 32.33
C THR A 65 -7.17 -61.64 33.37
N SER A 66 -8.38 -61.26 33.82
CA SER A 66 -8.72 -60.48 35.05
C SER A 66 -8.61 -61.39 36.33
N PRO A 67 -8.99 -61.05 37.60
CA PRO A 67 -9.74 -59.87 38.10
C PRO A 67 -9.48 -59.33 39.55
N ARG A 68 -10.17 -58.21 39.92
CA ARG A 68 -10.79 -57.89 41.26
C ARG A 68 -9.85 -57.68 42.49
N SER A 69 -10.23 -57.06 43.62
CA SER A 69 -11.36 -56.16 44.03
C SER A 69 -11.21 -55.67 45.49
N ASN A 70 -11.96 -54.62 45.89
CA ASN A 70 -12.49 -54.35 47.26
C ASN A 70 -11.49 -54.03 48.40
N HIS A 71 -11.83 -53.36 49.53
CA HIS A 71 -12.84 -52.32 49.85
C HIS A 71 -12.50 -51.64 51.21
N ASN A 72 -12.90 -50.38 51.39
CA ASN A 72 -13.41 -49.76 52.65
C ASN A 72 -12.54 -49.35 53.88
N THR A 73 -13.06 -48.28 54.52
CA THR A 73 -13.23 -48.00 55.98
C THR A 73 -12.14 -47.30 56.85
N LEU A 74 -12.22 -45.96 56.85
CA LEU A 74 -12.52 -45.05 57.98
C LEU A 74 -11.47 -44.55 59.02
N PHE A 75 -11.80 -43.33 59.52
CA PHE A 75 -11.46 -42.64 60.79
C PHE A 75 -10.13 -41.85 61.00
N HIS A 76 -10.23 -40.54 60.69
CA HIS A 76 -10.19 -39.38 61.62
C HIS A 76 -8.88 -38.63 62.04
N PHE A 77 -9.07 -37.30 62.08
CA PHE A 77 -8.38 -36.19 62.77
C PHE A 77 -7.05 -35.59 62.24
N HIS A 78 -6.90 -34.29 62.57
CA HIS A 78 -5.90 -33.34 62.08
C HIS A 78 -4.50 -33.58 62.67
N THR A 79 -3.42 -33.28 61.96
CA THR A 79 -2.87 -31.90 61.87
C THR A 79 -1.88 -31.73 60.72
N SER A 80 -1.60 -30.49 60.34
CA SER A 80 -0.82 -30.13 59.15
C SER A 80 0.68 -29.94 59.42
N ALA A 81 1.52 -30.68 58.71
CA ALA A 81 2.93 -30.36 58.50
C ALA A 81 3.30 -30.69 57.04
N SER A 82 4.08 -29.82 56.38
CA SER A 82 4.43 -29.96 54.96
C SER A 82 5.83 -30.54 54.78
N THR A 83 5.92 -31.62 54.00
CA THR A 83 7.14 -32.01 53.28
C THR A 83 6.76 -32.89 52.09
N ARG A 84 7.08 -32.46 50.87
CA ARG A 84 6.96 -33.30 49.67
C ARG A 84 8.22 -34.15 49.50
N SER A 85 8.02 -35.37 49.00
CA SER A 85 9.06 -36.25 48.47
C SER A 85 8.53 -36.84 47.16
N ASP A 86 9.38 -36.97 46.14
CA ASP A 86 8.95 -37.14 44.76
C ASP A 86 8.55 -38.58 44.40
N THR A 87 7.71 -38.70 43.37
CA THR A 87 7.71 -39.88 42.48
C THR A 87 7.27 -39.48 41.07
N MET A 88 8.26 -39.19 40.22
CA MET A 88 8.28 -39.40 38.76
C MET A 88 6.98 -39.15 37.98
N ALA A 89 6.81 -37.91 37.48
CA ALA A 89 5.93 -37.66 36.33
C ALA A 89 6.67 -37.98 35.01
N GLU A 90 5.94 -38.43 33.99
CA GLU A 90 6.51 -38.70 32.66
C GLU A 90 7.07 -37.42 32.02
N GLY A 91 8.30 -37.50 31.49
CA GLY A 91 9.04 -36.36 30.98
C GLY A 91 8.50 -35.80 29.66
N LYS A 92 7.47 -34.94 29.73
CA LYS A 92 7.12 -34.05 28.60
C LYS A 92 8.27 -33.08 28.35
N CYS A 93 8.96 -33.23 27.22
CA CYS A 93 9.98 -32.28 26.79
C CYS A 93 9.31 -30.91 26.54
N PRO A 94 9.84 -29.79 27.07
CA PRO A 94 9.18 -28.48 27.02
C PRO A 94 9.32 -27.75 25.68
N ILE A 95 9.69 -28.45 24.60
CA ILE A 95 9.84 -27.91 23.25
C ILE A 95 8.87 -28.65 22.34
N ASP A 96 7.91 -27.90 21.76
CA ASP A 96 7.09 -28.42 20.68
C ASP A 96 7.94 -28.57 19.41
N HIS A 97 8.35 -29.79 19.12
CA HIS A 97 9.15 -30.12 17.94
C HIS A 97 8.40 -29.90 16.61
N SER A 98 7.07 -29.71 16.60
CA SER A 98 6.33 -29.33 15.39
C SER A 98 6.58 -27.87 14.97
N SER A 99 6.94 -27.00 15.92
CA SER A 99 7.32 -25.60 15.66
C SER A 99 8.67 -25.46 14.96
N LEU A 100 9.52 -26.49 14.99
CA LEU A 100 10.85 -26.51 14.39
C LEU A 100 10.78 -26.70 12.87
N LYS A 101 10.26 -25.68 12.16
CA LYS A 101 10.33 -25.60 10.69
C LYS A 101 11.77 -25.79 10.23
N ALA A 102 12.00 -26.81 9.41
CA ALA A 102 13.32 -27.21 8.93
C ALA A 102 14.09 -26.00 8.33
N PRO A 103 15.42 -25.91 8.48
CA PRO A 103 16.21 -24.71 8.14
C PRO A 103 16.32 -24.43 6.63
N VAL A 104 15.72 -25.26 5.78
CA VAL A 104 15.61 -25.04 4.32
C VAL A 104 14.66 -23.89 3.99
N ALA A 105 14.81 -23.29 2.81
CA ALA A 105 13.95 -22.22 2.29
C ALA A 105 13.72 -21.03 3.24
N GLY A 106 14.67 -20.76 4.16
CA GLY A 106 14.55 -19.68 5.14
C GLY A 106 13.80 -20.04 6.43
N GLY A 107 13.61 -21.32 6.75
CA GLY A 107 13.10 -21.75 8.07
C GLY A 107 14.02 -21.38 9.26
N GLY A 108 13.59 -21.71 10.48
CA GLY A 108 14.26 -21.35 11.73
C GLY A 108 14.19 -19.85 12.11
N THR A 109 14.79 -19.49 13.24
CA THR A 109 14.80 -18.12 13.82
C THR A 109 15.43 -17.07 12.89
N LYS A 110 15.02 -15.80 13.06
CA LYS A 110 15.38 -14.64 12.22
C LYS A 110 15.79 -13.43 13.06
N ASN A 111 16.45 -12.45 12.42
CA ASN A 111 16.88 -11.20 13.07
C ASN A 111 15.74 -10.47 13.80
N ARG A 112 14.53 -10.46 13.22
CA ARG A 112 13.34 -9.83 13.84
C ARG A 112 12.86 -10.53 15.12
N ASP A 113 13.23 -11.79 15.32
CA ASP A 113 12.82 -12.58 16.49
C ASP A 113 13.78 -12.31 17.67
N TRP A 114 15.04 -11.96 17.37
CA TRP A 114 16.03 -11.49 18.35
C TRP A 114 15.94 -9.99 18.64
N TRP A 115 15.61 -9.20 17.61
CA TRP A 115 15.58 -7.73 17.65
C TRP A 115 14.28 -7.21 17.01
N PRO A 116 13.10 -7.43 17.64
CA PRO A 116 11.81 -7.03 17.07
C PRO A 116 11.73 -5.52 16.81
N GLU A 117 12.35 -4.74 17.70
CA GLU A 117 12.48 -3.28 17.68
C GLU A 117 13.44 -2.74 16.61
N GLN A 118 14.22 -3.57 15.92
CA GLN A 118 15.15 -3.07 14.92
C GLN A 118 14.40 -2.48 13.72
N LEU A 119 14.77 -1.26 13.30
CA LEU A 119 14.30 -0.63 12.07
C LEU A 119 14.43 -1.59 10.89
N ARG A 120 13.38 -1.69 10.07
CA ARG A 120 13.31 -2.65 8.94
C ARG A 120 13.36 -1.90 7.62
N LEU A 121 14.20 -2.38 6.68
CA LEU A 121 14.34 -1.80 5.35
C LEU A 121 13.70 -2.66 4.24
N ASN A 122 12.89 -3.66 4.61
CA ASN A 122 12.17 -4.54 3.67
C ASN A 122 11.30 -3.73 2.70
N ILE A 123 10.59 -2.70 3.20
CA ILE A 123 9.70 -1.90 2.37
C ILE A 123 10.46 -1.07 1.31
N LEU A 124 11.71 -0.68 1.57
CA LEU A 124 12.60 0.00 0.61
C LEU A 124 13.25 -0.96 -0.42
N ARG A 125 12.74 -2.19 -0.49
CA ARG A 125 13.08 -3.23 -1.47
C ARG A 125 11.84 -3.64 -2.29
N GLN A 126 10.67 -3.06 -2.00
CA GLN A 126 9.40 -3.29 -2.70
C GLN A 126 8.99 -2.06 -3.54
N PRO A 127 8.24 -2.23 -4.64
CA PRO A 127 8.02 -3.49 -5.34
C PRO A 127 9.32 -3.96 -6.01
N ASN A 128 9.73 -5.20 -5.76
CA ASN A 128 10.99 -5.71 -6.28
C ASN A 128 10.90 -5.97 -7.80
N GLN A 129 11.69 -5.23 -8.60
CA GLN A 129 11.70 -5.41 -10.06
C GLN A 129 12.20 -6.81 -10.50
N THR A 130 12.88 -7.58 -9.64
CA THR A 130 13.27 -8.97 -9.96
C THR A 130 12.19 -10.01 -9.62
N SER A 131 11.10 -9.64 -8.93
CA SER A 131 9.91 -10.50 -8.78
C SER A 131 8.84 -10.27 -9.84
N ASN A 132 8.99 -9.25 -10.70
CA ASN A 132 8.10 -8.95 -11.83
C ASN A 132 8.41 -9.85 -13.05
N PRO A 133 7.55 -10.82 -13.42
CA PRO A 133 7.77 -11.73 -14.54
C PRO A 133 7.55 -11.09 -15.92
N LEU A 134 7.03 -9.85 -15.98
CA LEU A 134 6.87 -9.11 -17.24
C LEU A 134 8.14 -8.31 -17.62
N GLY A 135 9.10 -8.21 -16.70
CA GLY A 135 10.34 -7.45 -16.90
C GLY A 135 10.18 -5.93 -16.75
N PRO A 136 11.31 -5.19 -16.77
CA PRO A 136 11.31 -3.74 -16.57
C PRO A 136 10.82 -2.95 -17.79
N ASP A 137 10.88 -3.53 -18.98
CA ASP A 137 10.55 -2.86 -20.25
C ASP A 137 9.05 -2.95 -20.64
N PHE A 138 8.22 -3.56 -19.80
CA PHE A 138 6.80 -3.78 -20.10
C PHE A 138 5.92 -2.56 -19.74
N GLU A 139 5.49 -1.81 -20.75
CA GLU A 139 4.59 -0.66 -20.61
C GLU A 139 3.11 -1.10 -20.58
N TYR A 140 2.56 -1.40 -19.39
CA TYR A 140 1.17 -1.89 -19.24
C TYR A 140 0.11 -1.01 -19.95
N VAL A 141 0.24 0.32 -19.88
CA VAL A 141 -0.70 1.24 -20.53
C VAL A 141 -0.71 1.06 -22.06
N LYS A 142 0.43 0.71 -22.67
CA LYS A 142 0.51 0.40 -24.11
C LYS A 142 -0.26 -0.88 -24.42
N ALA A 143 -0.04 -1.94 -23.64
CA ALA A 143 -0.75 -3.21 -23.78
C ALA A 143 -2.28 -3.07 -23.58
N PHE A 144 -2.71 -2.21 -22.65
CA PHE A 144 -4.12 -1.91 -22.41
C PHE A 144 -4.76 -1.09 -23.55
N LYS A 145 -4.03 -0.17 -24.20
CA LYS A 145 -4.53 0.53 -25.41
C LYS A 145 -4.80 -0.43 -26.58
N GLU A 146 -4.17 -1.60 -26.60
CA GLU A 146 -4.42 -2.65 -27.62
C GLU A 146 -5.48 -3.71 -27.21
N LEU A 147 -6.24 -3.48 -26.14
CA LEU A 147 -7.27 -4.39 -25.63
C LEU A 147 -8.58 -4.21 -26.41
N ASP A 148 -9.23 -5.31 -26.82
CA ASP A 148 -10.65 -5.25 -27.21
C ASP A 148 -11.50 -5.14 -25.94
N TYR A 149 -11.60 -3.90 -25.44
CA TYR A 149 -12.26 -3.56 -24.19
C TYR A 149 -13.75 -3.90 -24.22
N PHE A 150 -14.42 -3.75 -25.37
CA PHE A 150 -15.86 -4.03 -25.47
C PHE A 150 -16.14 -5.54 -25.60
N GLN A 151 -15.27 -6.33 -26.23
CA GLN A 151 -15.38 -7.79 -26.16
C GLN A 151 -15.00 -8.34 -24.78
N LEU A 152 -14.06 -7.71 -24.06
CA LEU A 152 -13.80 -8.03 -22.66
C LEU A 152 -15.06 -7.80 -21.80
N LYS A 153 -15.75 -6.65 -21.93
CA LYS A 153 -17.00 -6.39 -21.20
C LYS A 153 -18.08 -7.44 -21.52
N LYS A 154 -18.26 -7.82 -22.79
CA LYS A 154 -19.21 -8.88 -23.20
C LYS A 154 -18.87 -10.25 -22.64
N ASP A 155 -17.58 -10.62 -22.58
CA ASP A 155 -17.16 -11.90 -21.99
C ASP A 155 -17.41 -11.92 -20.47
N ILE A 156 -17.20 -10.78 -19.80
CA ILE A 156 -17.51 -10.62 -18.38
C ILE A 156 -19.03 -10.69 -18.14
N GLU A 157 -19.83 -10.02 -18.98
CA GLU A 157 -21.29 -10.06 -18.94
C GLU A 157 -21.83 -11.47 -19.15
N ALA A 158 -21.30 -12.22 -20.13
CA ALA A 158 -21.65 -13.62 -20.35
C ALA A 158 -21.32 -14.50 -19.13
N LEU A 159 -20.14 -14.31 -18.52
CA LEU A 159 -19.73 -15.02 -17.31
C LEU A 159 -20.69 -14.77 -16.13
N MET A 160 -21.43 -13.65 -16.09
CA MET A 160 -22.39 -13.39 -15.01
C MET A 160 -23.44 -14.50 -14.86
N THR A 161 -23.85 -15.14 -15.95
CA THR A 161 -24.90 -16.18 -15.97
C THR A 161 -24.38 -17.59 -16.29
N ASP A 162 -23.10 -17.74 -16.64
CA ASP A 162 -22.44 -19.04 -16.87
C ASP A 162 -22.11 -19.73 -15.54
N SER A 163 -23.15 -20.19 -14.83
CA SER A 163 -23.05 -20.80 -13.49
C SER A 163 -22.25 -22.10 -13.50
N GLN A 164 -21.14 -22.13 -12.76
CA GLN A 164 -20.22 -23.25 -12.67
C GLN A 164 -20.56 -24.20 -11.51
N ASP A 165 -20.61 -25.51 -11.75
CA ASP A 165 -20.94 -26.55 -10.74
C ASP A 165 -20.07 -26.52 -9.47
N TRP A 166 -18.82 -26.08 -9.59
CA TRP A 166 -17.89 -26.00 -8.45
C TRP A 166 -18.16 -24.79 -7.54
N TRP A 167 -18.91 -23.79 -8.00
CA TRP A 167 -19.41 -22.67 -7.20
C TRP A 167 -20.67 -22.04 -7.84
N PRO A 168 -21.87 -22.64 -7.70
CA PRO A 168 -23.08 -22.20 -8.39
C PRO A 168 -23.46 -20.74 -8.12
N ALA A 169 -24.02 -20.07 -9.13
CA ALA A 169 -24.46 -18.68 -9.02
C ALA A 169 -25.80 -18.57 -8.27
N ASP A 170 -25.85 -17.78 -7.19
CA ASP A 170 -27.10 -17.41 -6.52
C ASP A 170 -28.06 -16.75 -7.53
N PHE A 171 -29.33 -17.17 -7.55
CA PHE A 171 -30.35 -16.68 -8.48
C PHE A 171 -29.98 -16.85 -9.98
N GLY A 172 -28.96 -17.66 -10.29
CA GLY A 172 -28.39 -17.79 -11.63
C GLY A 172 -27.52 -16.62 -12.10
N HIS A 173 -27.10 -15.70 -11.21
CA HIS A 173 -26.33 -14.50 -11.60
C HIS A 173 -25.25 -14.11 -10.58
N TYR A 174 -23.97 -14.21 -10.96
CA TYR A 174 -22.82 -13.88 -10.09
C TYR A 174 -22.64 -12.39 -9.74
N GLY A 175 -23.44 -11.49 -10.34
CA GLY A 175 -23.24 -10.04 -10.22
C GLY A 175 -23.05 -9.52 -8.79
N GLY A 176 -23.84 -9.97 -7.82
CA GLY A 176 -23.68 -9.57 -6.41
C GLY A 176 -22.33 -9.99 -5.80
N LEU A 177 -21.84 -11.19 -6.14
CA LEU A 177 -20.52 -11.68 -5.72
C LEU A 177 -19.39 -10.85 -6.34
N PHE A 178 -19.53 -10.42 -7.60
CA PHE A 178 -18.53 -9.59 -8.27
C PHE A 178 -18.57 -8.11 -7.85
N ILE A 179 -19.73 -7.55 -7.54
CA ILE A 179 -19.85 -6.23 -6.89
C ILE A 179 -19.12 -6.28 -5.54
N ARG A 180 -19.38 -7.29 -4.70
CA ARG A 180 -18.65 -7.50 -3.45
C ARG A 180 -17.15 -7.64 -3.69
N MET A 181 -16.72 -8.43 -4.68
CA MET A 181 -15.31 -8.60 -4.99
C MET A 181 -14.61 -7.28 -5.34
N ALA A 182 -15.25 -6.41 -6.14
CA ALA A 182 -14.73 -5.08 -6.48
C ALA A 182 -14.78 -4.12 -5.28
N TRP A 183 -15.89 -4.09 -4.53
CA TRP A 183 -16.06 -3.35 -3.27
C TRP A 183 -14.93 -3.67 -2.28
N HIS A 184 -14.66 -4.94 -2.01
CA HIS A 184 -13.60 -5.39 -1.10
C HIS A 184 -12.18 -5.15 -1.65
N SER A 185 -12.03 -5.03 -2.97
CA SER A 185 -10.72 -4.73 -3.56
C SER A 185 -10.38 -3.25 -3.43
N ALA A 186 -11.32 -2.35 -3.74
CA ALA A 186 -11.14 -0.91 -3.60
C ALA A 186 -11.31 -0.42 -2.14
N GLY A 187 -12.09 -1.15 -1.35
CA GLY A 187 -12.55 -0.81 -0.01
C GLY A 187 -11.50 -0.84 1.10
N THR A 188 -10.24 -1.15 0.83
CA THR A 188 -9.17 -1.16 1.86
C THR A 188 -8.38 0.15 1.96
N TYR A 189 -8.68 1.14 1.12
CA TYR A 189 -7.96 2.41 1.00
C TYR A 189 -8.17 3.35 2.20
N ARG A 190 -7.10 3.98 2.74
CA ARG A 190 -7.19 5.05 3.76
C ARG A 190 -6.63 6.38 3.28
N VAL A 191 -7.22 7.48 3.72
CA VAL A 191 -6.80 8.85 3.34
C VAL A 191 -5.48 9.29 3.96
N GLN A 192 -5.17 8.84 5.19
CA GLN A 192 -4.00 9.34 5.95
C GLN A 192 -2.67 8.96 5.30
N ASP A 193 -2.56 7.75 4.74
CA ASP A 193 -1.34 7.21 4.12
C ASP A 193 -1.52 6.87 2.62
N GLY A 194 -2.76 6.91 2.12
CA GLY A 194 -3.11 6.53 0.75
C GLY A 194 -3.06 5.03 0.49
N ARG A 195 -2.85 4.22 1.54
CA ARG A 195 -2.52 2.78 1.43
C ARG A 195 -3.78 1.92 1.39
N GLY A 196 -3.63 0.71 0.86
CA GLY A 196 -4.75 -0.16 0.47
C GLY A 196 -5.30 0.22 -0.90
N GLY A 197 -6.53 -0.20 -1.20
CA GLY A 197 -7.19 0.05 -2.47
C GLY A 197 -6.94 -1.02 -3.55
N GLY A 198 -7.57 -0.82 -4.71
CA GLY A 198 -7.53 -1.75 -5.84
C GLY A 198 -6.33 -1.56 -6.77
N GLY A 199 -5.59 -0.44 -6.65
CA GLY A 199 -4.59 0.08 -7.57
C GLY A 199 -3.40 -0.83 -7.93
N GLY A 200 -3.21 -1.93 -7.19
CA GLY A 200 -2.20 -2.96 -7.48
C GLY A 200 -2.73 -4.41 -7.50
N GLY A 201 -4.03 -4.63 -7.32
CA GLY A 201 -4.64 -5.98 -7.29
C GLY A 201 -4.32 -6.81 -6.04
N GLN A 202 -3.96 -6.16 -4.92
CA GLN A 202 -3.44 -6.80 -3.70
C GLN A 202 -4.41 -7.81 -3.03
N GLN A 203 -5.71 -7.79 -3.34
CA GLN A 203 -6.68 -8.82 -2.90
C GLN A 203 -6.30 -10.25 -3.36
N ARG A 204 -5.34 -10.41 -4.29
CA ARG A 204 -4.75 -11.69 -4.69
C ARG A 204 -3.74 -12.26 -3.67
N PHE A 205 -3.12 -11.41 -2.86
CA PHE A 205 -2.00 -11.77 -1.96
C PHE A 205 -2.40 -11.71 -0.49
N ALA A 206 -1.59 -12.34 0.37
CA ALA A 206 -1.75 -12.22 1.82
C ALA A 206 -1.42 -10.78 2.28
N PRO A 207 -2.04 -10.26 3.35
CA PRO A 207 -3.09 -10.92 4.15
C PRO A 207 -4.48 -10.84 3.51
N LEU A 208 -4.72 -9.90 2.58
CA LEU A 208 -6.05 -9.58 2.06
C LEU A 208 -6.77 -10.77 1.42
N ASN A 209 -6.06 -11.66 0.74
CA ASN A 209 -6.65 -12.85 0.12
C ASN A 209 -7.23 -13.86 1.12
N SER A 210 -6.97 -13.68 2.41
CA SER A 210 -7.28 -14.59 3.52
C SER A 210 -7.96 -13.91 4.72
N TRP A 211 -8.33 -12.64 4.60
CA TRP A 211 -9.11 -11.93 5.63
C TRP A 211 -10.51 -12.55 5.84
N PRO A 212 -11.06 -12.58 7.06
CA PRO A 212 -12.43 -13.03 7.36
C PRO A 212 -13.49 -12.38 6.46
N ASP A 213 -13.39 -11.08 6.23
CA ASP A 213 -14.35 -10.34 5.40
C ASP A 213 -14.18 -10.62 3.90
N ASN A 214 -13.12 -11.33 3.50
CA ASN A 214 -12.84 -11.73 2.11
C ASN A 214 -13.12 -13.22 1.83
N VAL A 215 -13.78 -13.92 2.74
CA VAL A 215 -14.27 -15.30 2.53
C VAL A 215 -15.04 -15.41 1.21
N SER A 216 -14.83 -16.51 0.50
CA SER A 216 -15.43 -16.83 -0.81
C SER A 216 -15.00 -15.95 -1.99
N LEU A 217 -14.27 -14.84 -1.77
CA LEU A 217 -13.73 -14.02 -2.87
C LEU A 217 -12.57 -14.72 -3.60
N ASP A 218 -11.98 -15.76 -3.01
CA ASP A 218 -11.10 -16.69 -3.72
C ASP A 218 -11.81 -17.42 -4.88
N LYS A 219 -13.09 -17.79 -4.71
CA LYS A 219 -13.92 -18.33 -5.80
C LYS A 219 -14.28 -17.25 -6.81
N ALA A 220 -14.64 -16.04 -6.37
CA ALA A 220 -14.91 -14.91 -7.27
C ALA A 220 -13.71 -14.62 -8.19
N ARG A 221 -12.50 -14.52 -7.64
CA ARG A 221 -11.27 -14.34 -8.42
C ARG A 221 -10.97 -15.56 -9.33
N ARG A 222 -11.34 -16.78 -8.92
CA ARG A 222 -11.16 -18.00 -9.71
C ARG A 222 -12.11 -18.08 -10.92
N LEU A 223 -13.35 -17.62 -10.80
CA LEU A 223 -14.31 -17.51 -11.92
C LEU A 223 -13.77 -16.65 -13.07
N LEU A 224 -13.00 -15.60 -12.74
CA LEU A 224 -12.42 -14.67 -13.71
C LEU A 224 -11.11 -15.15 -14.36
N TRP A 225 -10.54 -16.27 -13.92
CA TRP A 225 -9.28 -16.77 -14.49
C TRP A 225 -9.35 -17.04 -16.01
N PRO A 226 -10.39 -17.68 -16.58
CA PRO A 226 -10.50 -17.87 -18.03
C PRO A 226 -10.49 -16.55 -18.81
N ILE A 227 -11.08 -15.48 -18.26
CA ILE A 227 -11.06 -14.14 -18.87
C ILE A 227 -9.65 -13.54 -18.80
N LYS A 228 -9.00 -13.58 -17.63
CA LYS A 228 -7.60 -13.14 -17.47
C LYS A 228 -6.65 -13.91 -18.39
N GLN A 229 -6.90 -15.20 -18.60
CA GLN A 229 -6.15 -16.08 -19.49
C GLN A 229 -6.36 -15.73 -20.97
N LYS A 230 -7.61 -15.44 -21.38
CA LYS A 230 -7.97 -15.04 -22.76
C LYS A 230 -7.29 -13.72 -23.18
N TYR A 231 -7.25 -12.72 -22.29
CA TYR A 231 -6.73 -11.38 -22.59
C TYR A 231 -5.27 -11.14 -22.18
N GLY A 232 -4.66 -12.09 -21.46
CA GLY A 232 -3.23 -12.08 -21.13
C GLY A 232 -2.77 -10.79 -20.46
N ASN A 233 -1.70 -10.18 -20.98
CA ASN A 233 -1.09 -8.98 -20.38
C ASN A 233 -1.80 -7.67 -20.74
N LYS A 234 -2.83 -7.70 -21.61
CA LYS A 234 -3.58 -6.51 -22.03
C LYS A 234 -4.59 -6.02 -20.99
N ILE A 235 -4.91 -6.87 -20.01
CA ILE A 235 -5.69 -6.51 -18.82
C ILE A 235 -4.97 -7.04 -17.58
N SER A 236 -4.73 -6.20 -16.59
CA SER A 236 -4.21 -6.61 -15.27
C SER A 236 -5.33 -7.21 -14.44
N TRP A 237 -5.01 -7.97 -13.39
CA TRP A 237 -6.00 -8.30 -12.38
C TRP A 237 -6.49 -7.03 -11.64
N ALA A 238 -5.59 -6.08 -11.39
CA ALA A 238 -5.95 -4.83 -10.72
C ALA A 238 -7.07 -4.05 -11.43
N ASP A 239 -7.08 -4.01 -12.77
CA ASP A 239 -8.18 -3.43 -13.54
C ASP A 239 -9.36 -4.43 -13.71
N LEU A 240 -9.10 -5.71 -13.99
CA LEU A 240 -10.14 -6.72 -14.21
C LEU A 240 -11.07 -6.89 -13.01
N LEU A 241 -10.53 -6.90 -11.78
CA LEU A 241 -11.33 -7.07 -10.56
C LEU A 241 -12.36 -5.95 -10.39
N LEU A 242 -11.98 -4.71 -10.72
CA LEU A 242 -12.85 -3.55 -10.57
C LEU A 242 -13.81 -3.40 -11.77
N LEU A 243 -13.34 -3.65 -12.99
CA LEU A 243 -14.16 -3.67 -14.20
C LEU A 243 -15.28 -4.72 -14.09
N THR A 244 -15.01 -5.88 -13.47
CA THR A 244 -16.02 -6.92 -13.29
C THR A 244 -17.18 -6.45 -12.40
N GLY A 245 -16.91 -5.70 -11.33
CA GLY A 245 -17.96 -5.08 -10.52
C GLY A 245 -18.76 -4.02 -11.28
N ASN A 246 -18.10 -3.29 -12.19
CA ASN A 246 -18.75 -2.30 -13.06
C ASN A 246 -19.70 -2.96 -14.07
N VAL A 247 -19.25 -4.02 -14.75
CA VAL A 247 -20.07 -4.81 -15.68
C VAL A 247 -21.22 -5.53 -14.95
N ALA A 248 -20.99 -6.01 -13.73
CA ALA A 248 -22.03 -6.63 -12.91
C ALA A 248 -23.19 -5.66 -12.59
N LEU A 249 -22.88 -4.39 -12.29
CA LEU A 249 -23.90 -3.34 -12.13
C LEU A 249 -24.67 -3.11 -13.43
N GLU A 250 -23.96 -3.01 -14.55
CA GLU A 250 -24.53 -2.73 -15.87
C GLU A 250 -25.44 -3.86 -16.36
N SER A 251 -25.03 -5.13 -16.21
CA SER A 251 -25.83 -6.31 -16.59
C SER A 251 -27.10 -6.45 -15.74
N MET A 252 -27.09 -5.93 -14.51
CA MET A 252 -28.24 -5.86 -13.61
C MET A 252 -29.04 -4.54 -13.74
N GLY A 253 -28.78 -3.76 -14.80
CA GLY A 253 -29.59 -2.59 -15.18
C GLY A 253 -29.23 -1.28 -14.47
N PHE A 254 -28.11 -1.21 -13.75
CA PHE A 254 -27.60 0.06 -13.21
C PHE A 254 -26.62 0.73 -14.17
N LYS A 255 -26.87 1.98 -14.55
CA LYS A 255 -25.95 2.76 -15.38
C LYS A 255 -24.83 3.37 -14.53
N THR A 256 -23.62 2.84 -14.68
CA THR A 256 -22.42 3.39 -14.02
C THR A 256 -22.01 4.73 -14.62
N PHE A 257 -21.21 5.51 -13.88
CA PHE A 257 -20.71 6.82 -14.34
C PHE A 257 -19.64 6.69 -15.44
N GLY A 258 -18.96 5.55 -15.52
CA GLY A 258 -17.89 5.20 -16.45
C GLY A 258 -16.82 4.33 -15.78
N PHE A 259 -15.72 4.06 -16.47
CA PHE A 259 -14.60 3.27 -15.97
C PHE A 259 -13.26 3.70 -16.61
N ALA A 260 -12.18 3.63 -15.84
CA ALA A 260 -10.83 3.82 -16.32
C ALA A 260 -9.91 2.69 -15.84
N GLY A 261 -9.20 2.06 -16.77
CA GLY A 261 -8.04 1.22 -16.49
C GLY A 261 -6.76 2.03 -16.26
N GLY A 262 -5.64 1.33 -16.10
CA GLY A 262 -4.31 1.91 -15.87
C GLY A 262 -3.59 1.40 -14.62
N ARG A 263 -4.16 0.40 -13.92
CA ARG A 263 -3.57 -0.22 -12.73
C ARG A 263 -2.66 -1.37 -13.16
N ALA A 264 -1.35 -1.19 -13.05
CA ALA A 264 -0.40 -2.28 -13.29
C ALA A 264 -0.51 -3.35 -12.18
N ASP A 265 -0.31 -4.62 -12.54
CA ASP A 265 -0.32 -5.71 -11.56
C ASP A 265 0.92 -5.68 -10.64
N THR A 266 0.72 -6.03 -9.37
CA THR A 266 1.81 -6.32 -8.42
C THR A 266 2.05 -7.84 -8.31
N TRP A 267 3.24 -8.21 -7.81
CA TRP A 267 3.77 -9.58 -7.85
C TRP A 267 4.14 -10.16 -6.48
N GLU A 268 4.01 -9.37 -5.44
CA GLU A 268 4.31 -9.68 -4.05
C GLU A 268 3.34 -8.93 -3.12
N ALA A 269 3.20 -9.38 -1.88
CA ALA A 269 2.39 -8.68 -0.87
C ALA A 269 3.05 -7.35 -0.50
N ASP A 270 2.26 -6.28 -0.32
CA ASP A 270 2.76 -5.02 0.25
C ASP A 270 2.94 -5.17 1.77
N GLU A 271 4.19 -5.38 2.22
CA GLU A 271 4.53 -5.48 3.65
C GLU A 271 4.57 -4.11 4.35
N SER A 272 4.27 -3.02 3.63
CA SER A 272 4.37 -1.65 4.15
C SER A 272 3.04 -1.04 4.60
N VAL A 273 1.92 -1.79 4.51
CA VAL A 273 0.63 -1.37 5.06
C VAL A 273 0.45 -1.82 6.51
N TYR A 274 0.32 -0.85 7.41
CA TYR A 274 -0.04 -1.09 8.80
C TYR A 274 -1.56 -1.25 8.94
N TRP A 275 -2.04 -2.50 8.99
CA TRP A 275 -3.46 -2.88 9.13
C TRP A 275 -4.00 -2.85 10.57
N GLY A 276 -3.11 -2.72 11.55
CA GLY A 276 -3.40 -2.80 12.98
C GLY A 276 -2.28 -3.51 13.73
N GLY A 277 -2.31 -3.47 15.06
CA GLY A 277 -1.32 -4.10 15.94
C GLY A 277 -1.80 -5.41 16.58
N GLU A 278 -3.04 -5.83 16.30
CA GLU A 278 -3.66 -7.04 16.83
C GLU A 278 -2.97 -8.31 16.30
N THR A 279 -2.98 -9.38 17.11
CA THR A 279 -2.38 -10.68 16.75
C THR A 279 -3.40 -11.76 16.40
N THR A 280 -4.69 -11.41 16.43
CA THR A 280 -5.86 -12.26 16.18
C THR A 280 -6.73 -11.69 15.05
N TRP A 281 -7.51 -12.53 14.40
CA TRP A 281 -8.54 -12.07 13.46
C TRP A 281 -9.77 -11.58 14.23
N LEU A 282 -10.40 -10.52 13.72
CA LEU A 282 -11.53 -9.81 14.35
C LEU A 282 -11.21 -9.23 15.74
N GLY A 283 -9.93 -9.08 16.08
CA GLY A 283 -9.49 -8.30 17.24
C GLY A 283 -9.59 -6.79 16.97
N ASN A 284 -9.83 -6.01 18.02
CA ASN A 284 -9.72 -4.55 18.02
C ASN A 284 -9.21 -3.94 19.34
N ASP A 285 -8.65 -4.78 20.23
CA ASP A 285 -8.08 -4.43 21.53
C ASP A 285 -6.88 -3.46 21.47
N VAL A 286 -6.19 -3.39 20.33
CA VAL A 286 -5.10 -2.43 20.09
C VAL A 286 -5.58 -1.12 19.48
N ARG A 287 -6.55 -1.18 18.55
CA ARG A 287 -7.07 0.01 17.84
C ARG A 287 -8.13 0.82 18.58
N TYR A 288 -8.76 0.25 19.60
CA TYR A 288 -9.68 0.94 20.51
C TYR A 288 -9.31 0.68 21.97
N GLU A 289 -9.44 1.70 22.81
CA GLU A 289 -9.29 1.51 24.26
C GLU A 289 -10.37 0.56 24.80
N SER A 290 -9.93 -0.55 25.39
CA SER A 290 -10.77 -1.63 25.93
C SER A 290 -11.56 -2.46 24.89
N GLY A 291 -11.01 -2.65 23.70
CA GLY A 291 -11.57 -3.54 22.66
C GLY A 291 -11.63 -5.04 22.98
N SER A 292 -11.99 -5.83 21.98
CA SER A 292 -12.10 -7.28 21.96
C SER A 292 -10.80 -7.95 21.49
N GLU A 293 -10.43 -9.06 22.14
CA GLU A 293 -9.25 -9.88 21.83
C GLU A 293 -9.40 -10.69 20.52
N GLY A 294 -10.55 -10.63 19.85
CA GLY A 294 -10.82 -11.33 18.59
C GLY A 294 -11.05 -12.83 18.73
N VAL A 295 -10.75 -13.58 17.68
CA VAL A 295 -11.03 -15.02 17.54
C VAL A 295 -9.74 -15.85 17.61
N GLU A 296 -9.77 -16.94 18.39
CA GLU A 296 -8.65 -17.89 18.51
C GLU A 296 -8.36 -18.61 17.19
N ALA A 297 -7.06 -18.80 16.88
CA ALA A 297 -6.63 -19.45 15.64
C ALA A 297 -6.84 -20.98 15.68
N GLY A 298 -7.52 -21.54 14.67
CA GLY A 298 -7.65 -23.00 14.52
C GLY A 298 -8.61 -23.48 13.42
N LYS A 299 -9.68 -22.73 13.16
CA LYS A 299 -10.59 -22.89 12.00
C LYS A 299 -10.54 -21.63 11.13
N GLY A 300 -11.13 -21.66 9.93
CA GLY A 300 -11.23 -20.47 9.09
C GLY A 300 -12.22 -19.47 9.70
N PRO A 301 -11.76 -18.29 10.17
CA PRO A 301 -12.62 -17.37 10.93
C PRO A 301 -13.65 -16.71 10.02
N LEU A 302 -14.91 -16.68 10.47
CA LEU A 302 -15.98 -15.91 9.87
C LEU A 302 -16.26 -14.66 10.70
N VAL A 303 -16.88 -13.66 10.07
CA VAL A 303 -17.33 -12.43 10.75
C VAL A 303 -18.22 -12.74 11.98
N SER A 304 -19.08 -13.77 11.88
CA SER A 304 -19.92 -14.23 12.99
C SER A 304 -19.23 -15.03 14.10
N ASP A 305 -17.91 -15.25 14.02
CA ASP A 305 -17.15 -15.83 15.15
C ASP A 305 -16.77 -14.76 16.20
N GLU A 306 -16.92 -13.47 15.88
CA GLU A 306 -16.67 -12.36 16.79
C GLU A 306 -17.69 -12.37 17.95
N ASN A 307 -17.20 -12.67 19.16
CA ASN A 307 -18.05 -12.84 20.34
C ASN A 307 -17.42 -12.13 21.54
N SER A 308 -17.69 -10.83 21.66
CA SER A 308 -17.29 -10.05 22.82
C SER A 308 -17.94 -10.59 24.09
N LYS A 309 -17.13 -10.87 25.11
CA LYS A 309 -17.59 -11.22 26.47
C LYS A 309 -18.07 -9.99 27.25
N LYS A 310 -18.04 -8.80 26.64
CA LYS A 310 -18.45 -7.50 27.18
C LYS A 310 -19.79 -7.10 26.56
N ASN A 311 -20.72 -6.62 27.38
CA ASN A 311 -22.04 -6.15 26.94
C ASN A 311 -22.12 -4.61 26.83
N ASP A 312 -20.98 -3.93 26.99
CA ASP A 312 -20.83 -2.48 26.97
C ASP A 312 -20.00 -2.01 25.77
N ILE A 313 -20.49 -0.95 25.12
CA ILE A 313 -19.83 -0.34 23.96
C ILE A 313 -18.76 0.63 24.46
N HIS A 314 -17.50 0.27 24.25
CA HIS A 314 -16.33 1.05 24.68
C HIS A 314 -16.09 2.30 23.81
N SER A 315 -14.96 2.99 24.03
CA SER A 315 -14.53 4.14 23.23
C SER A 315 -14.51 3.82 21.73
N ARG A 316 -15.12 4.67 20.89
CA ARG A 316 -15.09 4.54 19.42
C ARG A 316 -14.05 5.45 18.75
N GLU A 317 -13.09 5.94 19.52
CA GLU A 317 -11.93 6.69 18.99
C GLU A 317 -10.92 5.73 18.36
N LEU A 318 -11.08 5.47 17.06
CA LEU A 318 -10.27 4.51 16.29
C LEU A 318 -8.82 5.00 16.11
N GLU A 319 -7.83 4.14 16.35
CA GLU A 319 -6.41 4.43 16.11
C GLU A 319 -6.15 5.01 14.70
N GLU A 320 -5.45 6.15 14.58
CA GLU A 320 -4.91 6.61 13.29
C GLU A 320 -3.67 5.78 12.89
N PRO A 321 -3.55 5.31 11.64
CA PRO A 321 -4.30 5.71 10.44
C PRO A 321 -5.35 4.68 9.99
N LEU A 322 -5.87 3.85 10.91
CA LEU A 322 -6.70 2.70 10.55
C LEU A 322 -8.07 3.13 10.02
N GLY A 323 -8.54 2.45 8.98
CA GLY A 323 -9.82 2.71 8.31
C GLY A 323 -10.93 1.70 8.62
N ALA A 324 -10.68 0.71 9.49
CA ALA A 324 -11.62 -0.37 9.80
C ALA A 324 -11.70 -0.65 11.31
N ALA A 325 -12.89 -1.00 11.80
CA ALA A 325 -13.20 -1.22 13.22
C ALA A 325 -12.59 -2.51 13.81
N HIS A 326 -12.13 -3.46 12.99
CA HIS A 326 -11.49 -4.72 13.43
C HIS A 326 -10.38 -5.16 12.48
N MET A 327 -9.46 -6.00 12.97
CA MET A 327 -8.45 -6.65 12.14
C MET A 327 -9.10 -7.69 11.21
N GLY A 328 -8.99 -7.49 9.90
CA GLY A 328 -9.53 -8.42 8.91
C GLY A 328 -10.93 -8.08 8.37
N LEU A 329 -11.52 -6.96 8.79
CA LEU A 329 -12.72 -6.36 8.17
C LEU A 329 -12.34 -5.24 7.20
N ILE A 330 -13.18 -5.00 6.18
CA ILE A 330 -12.99 -3.88 5.25
C ILE A 330 -13.39 -2.55 5.91
N TYR A 331 -14.53 -2.50 6.60
CA TYR A 331 -15.06 -1.30 7.27
C TYR A 331 -15.47 -1.56 8.73
N VAL A 332 -16.66 -2.14 8.94
CA VAL A 332 -17.31 -2.30 10.26
C VAL A 332 -17.82 -3.71 10.45
N ASN A 333 -18.10 -4.13 11.69
CA ASN A 333 -18.83 -5.38 11.93
C ASN A 333 -20.32 -5.20 11.49
N PRO A 334 -20.84 -6.01 10.55
CA PRO A 334 -22.24 -5.97 10.09
C PRO A 334 -23.28 -6.39 11.15
N GLU A 335 -22.88 -7.15 12.17
CA GLU A 335 -23.72 -7.45 13.34
C GLU A 335 -23.89 -6.24 14.27
N GLY A 336 -23.02 -5.24 14.14
CA GLY A 336 -22.89 -4.08 15.02
C GLY A 336 -21.59 -4.12 15.84
N PRO A 337 -21.24 -3.04 16.56
CA PRO A 337 -19.99 -2.92 17.30
C PRO A 337 -19.72 -4.10 18.23
N ASP A 338 -18.58 -4.77 18.05
CA ASP A 338 -18.10 -5.85 18.93
C ASP A 338 -19.08 -7.05 19.05
N GLY A 339 -19.91 -7.25 18.00
CA GLY A 339 -21.01 -8.23 17.94
C GLY A 339 -22.34 -7.77 18.56
N ILE A 340 -22.41 -6.54 19.08
CA ILE A 340 -23.58 -5.96 19.75
C ILE A 340 -24.50 -5.30 18.70
N PRO A 341 -25.77 -5.73 18.55
CA PRO A 341 -26.70 -5.22 17.54
C PRO A 341 -27.33 -3.88 17.92
N ASP A 342 -26.50 -2.84 18.07
CA ASP A 342 -26.89 -1.44 18.19
C ASP A 342 -26.65 -0.70 16.85
N PRO A 343 -27.72 -0.37 16.08
CA PRO A 343 -27.60 0.38 14.83
C PRO A 343 -27.10 1.82 15.01
N ILE A 344 -27.37 2.47 16.15
CA ILE A 344 -26.92 3.85 16.42
C ILE A 344 -25.43 3.87 16.71
N ALA A 345 -24.91 2.86 17.39
CA ALA A 345 -23.47 2.70 17.57
C ALA A 345 -22.78 2.28 16.27
N SER A 346 -23.38 1.37 15.50
CA SER A 346 -22.91 0.98 14.16
C SER A 346 -22.77 2.19 13.22
N ALA A 347 -23.74 3.13 13.24
CA ALA A 347 -23.67 4.35 12.45
C ALA A 347 -22.43 5.24 12.73
N LYS A 348 -21.93 5.24 13.97
CA LYS A 348 -20.72 5.99 14.34
C LYS A 348 -19.48 5.37 13.71
N ASP A 349 -19.34 4.05 13.84
CA ASP A 349 -18.25 3.29 13.24
C ASP A 349 -18.29 3.42 11.71
N ILE A 350 -19.48 3.35 11.09
CA ILE A 350 -19.67 3.57 9.65
C ILE A 350 -19.15 4.96 9.26
N ARG A 351 -19.57 6.01 9.97
CA ARG A 351 -19.14 7.40 9.67
C ARG A 351 -17.63 7.59 9.81
N VAL A 352 -17.02 7.06 10.87
CA VAL A 352 -15.57 7.16 11.10
C VAL A 352 -14.80 6.39 10.02
N THR A 353 -15.18 5.14 9.73
CA THR A 353 -14.47 4.30 8.77
C THR A 353 -14.61 4.82 7.34
N PHE A 354 -15.83 5.11 6.87
CA PHE A 354 -16.06 5.69 5.54
C PHE A 354 -15.40 7.05 5.36
N GLY A 355 -15.44 7.93 6.37
CA GLY A 355 -14.73 9.21 6.36
C GLY A 355 -13.22 9.04 6.18
N ARG A 356 -12.62 8.08 6.89
CA ARG A 356 -11.20 7.70 6.71
C ARG A 356 -10.89 7.03 5.37
N MET A 357 -11.90 6.71 4.58
CA MET A 357 -11.79 6.21 3.21
C MET A 357 -12.24 7.25 2.15
N ALA A 358 -12.28 8.53 2.52
CA ALA A 358 -12.70 9.66 1.67
C ALA A 358 -14.19 9.67 1.24
N MET A 359 -15.08 8.98 1.96
CA MET A 359 -16.52 9.03 1.68
C MET A 359 -17.25 9.89 2.72
N ASN A 360 -18.08 10.82 2.26
CA ASN A 360 -18.96 11.61 3.13
C ASN A 360 -20.27 10.83 3.45
N ASP A 361 -21.15 11.39 4.29
CA ASP A 361 -22.41 10.75 4.68
C ASP A 361 -23.33 10.38 3.49
N GLU A 362 -23.38 11.22 2.45
CA GLU A 362 -24.23 11.04 1.27
C GLU A 362 -23.68 9.93 0.35
N GLU A 363 -22.37 9.93 0.11
CA GLU A 363 -21.65 8.87 -0.59
C GLU A 363 -21.71 7.53 0.17
N THR A 364 -21.67 7.58 1.50
CA THR A 364 -21.74 6.41 2.39
C THR A 364 -23.09 5.71 2.30
N VAL A 365 -24.19 6.45 2.47
CA VAL A 365 -25.56 5.91 2.33
C VAL A 365 -25.77 5.37 0.92
N ALA A 366 -25.33 6.09 -0.12
CA ALA A 366 -25.47 5.65 -1.50
C ALA A 366 -24.67 4.36 -1.81
N LEU A 367 -23.45 4.22 -1.29
CA LEU A 367 -22.62 3.03 -1.49
C LEU A 367 -23.19 1.79 -0.79
N ILE A 368 -23.64 1.92 0.46
CA ILE A 368 -24.18 0.78 1.22
C ILE A 368 -25.51 0.33 0.61
N ALA A 369 -26.47 1.23 0.43
CA ALA A 369 -27.77 0.89 -0.17
C ALA A 369 -27.66 0.45 -1.64
N GLY A 370 -26.77 1.09 -2.41
CA GLY A 370 -26.53 0.76 -3.82
C GLY A 370 -25.88 -0.62 -4.00
N GLY A 371 -24.98 -1.00 -3.10
CA GLY A 371 -24.42 -2.35 -3.03
C GLY A 371 -25.45 -3.39 -2.57
N HIS A 372 -26.12 -3.14 -1.44
CA HIS A 372 -27.08 -4.06 -0.83
C HIS A 372 -28.45 -4.13 -1.55
N THR A 373 -28.65 -3.37 -2.63
CA THR A 373 -29.73 -3.61 -3.59
C THR A 373 -29.57 -4.98 -4.29
N PHE A 374 -28.33 -5.51 -4.36
CA PHE A 374 -27.99 -6.73 -5.09
C PHE A 374 -27.54 -7.89 -4.19
N GLY A 375 -27.82 -9.12 -4.64
CA GLY A 375 -27.28 -10.35 -4.05
C GLY A 375 -27.80 -10.69 -2.65
N LYS A 376 -26.93 -11.32 -1.86
CA LYS A 376 -27.21 -11.82 -0.50
C LYS A 376 -25.92 -12.02 0.30
N THR A 377 -26.05 -12.17 1.62
CA THR A 377 -24.99 -12.75 2.49
C THR A 377 -25.13 -14.28 2.56
N HIS A 378 -24.17 -14.99 3.16
CA HIS A 378 -24.23 -16.47 3.28
C HIS A 378 -23.84 -16.97 4.67
N GLY A 379 -24.72 -17.78 5.26
CA GLY A 379 -24.63 -18.25 6.63
C GLY A 379 -25.52 -19.48 6.88
N ALA A 380 -25.48 -20.45 5.97
CA ALA A 380 -26.35 -21.64 6.01
C ALA A 380 -26.15 -22.55 7.23
N SER A 381 -24.99 -22.50 7.89
CA SER A 381 -24.67 -23.17 9.16
C SER A 381 -23.50 -22.45 9.85
N THR A 382 -23.02 -22.98 10.98
CA THR A 382 -21.91 -22.41 11.76
C THR A 382 -20.55 -22.53 11.06
N SER A 383 -19.62 -21.68 11.47
CA SER A 383 -18.20 -21.69 11.05
C SER A 383 -17.44 -22.99 11.34
N ASP A 384 -17.96 -23.88 12.20
CA ASP A 384 -17.31 -25.17 12.51
C ASP A 384 -17.22 -26.11 11.30
N HIS A 385 -18.03 -25.84 10.28
CA HIS A 385 -17.96 -26.51 8.98
C HIS A 385 -16.91 -25.91 8.02
N VAL A 386 -16.31 -24.76 8.33
CA VAL A 386 -15.45 -23.99 7.41
C VAL A 386 -13.96 -24.26 7.69
N GLY A 387 -13.28 -24.82 6.69
CA GLY A 387 -11.84 -25.04 6.70
C GLY A 387 -11.02 -23.74 6.66
N LYS A 388 -9.70 -23.88 6.77
CA LYS A 388 -8.75 -22.76 6.83
C LYS A 388 -8.83 -21.83 5.60
N GLU A 389 -8.48 -20.57 5.82
CA GLU A 389 -8.28 -19.52 4.84
C GLU A 389 -7.15 -19.83 3.83
N PRO A 390 -7.13 -19.23 2.61
CA PRO A 390 -6.23 -19.61 1.52
C PRO A 390 -4.72 -19.60 1.85
N ALA A 391 -4.26 -18.77 2.79
CA ALA A 391 -2.85 -18.72 3.21
C ALA A 391 -2.42 -19.87 4.15
N ALA A 392 -3.38 -20.62 4.73
CA ALA A 392 -3.12 -21.76 5.62
C ALA A 392 -3.74 -23.08 5.12
N ALA A 393 -4.58 -23.01 4.08
CA ALA A 393 -5.19 -24.15 3.40
C ALA A 393 -4.15 -25.12 2.78
N ASP A 394 -4.53 -26.39 2.67
CA ASP A 394 -3.64 -27.46 2.22
C ASP A 394 -3.47 -27.44 0.67
N LEU A 395 -2.35 -27.98 0.17
CA LEU A 395 -1.83 -27.72 -1.19
C LEU A 395 -2.83 -28.07 -2.32
N GLU A 396 -3.61 -29.12 -2.14
CA GLU A 396 -4.65 -29.58 -3.07
C GLU A 396 -5.80 -28.58 -3.28
N GLN A 397 -5.97 -27.59 -2.38
CA GLN A 397 -6.93 -26.50 -2.58
C GLN A 397 -6.47 -25.49 -3.65
N GLN A 398 -5.20 -25.56 -4.10
CA GLN A 398 -4.64 -24.76 -5.20
C GLN A 398 -4.93 -23.25 -5.05
N GLY A 399 -4.69 -22.71 -3.86
CA GLY A 399 -4.90 -21.28 -3.54
C GLY A 399 -6.36 -20.86 -3.38
N LEU A 400 -7.29 -21.81 -3.26
CA LEU A 400 -8.58 -21.60 -2.61
C LEU A 400 -8.47 -21.90 -1.10
N GLY A 401 -9.47 -21.50 -0.34
CA GLY A 401 -9.59 -21.79 1.09
C GLY A 401 -11.06 -21.86 1.52
N TRP A 402 -11.32 -21.82 2.82
CA TRP A 402 -12.66 -21.87 3.41
C TRP A 402 -13.47 -23.07 2.91
N SER A 403 -12.86 -24.24 2.92
CA SER A 403 -13.47 -25.48 2.44
C SER A 403 -14.62 -25.91 3.36
N ASN A 404 -15.84 -25.72 2.87
CA ASN A 404 -17.07 -25.91 3.61
C ASN A 404 -17.52 -27.39 3.60
N LYS A 405 -17.75 -27.95 4.79
CA LYS A 405 -18.19 -29.33 5.04
C LYS A 405 -19.69 -29.45 5.36
N PHE A 406 -20.45 -28.36 5.32
CA PHE A 406 -21.90 -28.37 5.46
C PHE A 406 -22.57 -28.69 4.12
N GLY A 407 -23.49 -29.67 4.13
CA GLY A 407 -24.24 -30.07 2.93
C GLY A 407 -23.34 -30.38 1.72
N SER A 408 -23.60 -29.69 0.61
CA SER A 408 -22.82 -29.73 -0.63
C SER A 408 -21.60 -28.78 -0.67
N GLY A 409 -21.41 -27.98 0.38
CA GLY A 409 -20.33 -27.00 0.55
C GLY A 409 -20.50 -25.66 -0.18
N LYS A 410 -21.57 -25.49 -0.96
CA LYS A 410 -21.78 -24.38 -1.91
C LYS A 410 -23.26 -24.23 -2.26
N GLY A 411 -23.62 -23.26 -3.11
CA GLY A 411 -25.01 -23.00 -3.48
C GLY A 411 -25.87 -22.71 -2.25
N GLY A 412 -26.96 -23.45 -2.06
CA GLY A 412 -27.84 -23.32 -0.89
C GLY A 412 -27.17 -23.63 0.46
N ASP A 413 -26.05 -24.35 0.46
CA ASP A 413 -25.26 -24.69 1.67
C ASP A 413 -24.11 -23.70 1.94
N THR A 414 -24.03 -22.59 1.22
CA THR A 414 -22.89 -21.66 1.28
C THR A 414 -22.79 -20.98 2.66
N ILE A 415 -21.55 -20.84 3.14
CA ILE A 415 -21.20 -20.10 4.35
C ILE A 415 -20.08 -19.13 3.96
N THR A 416 -20.28 -17.83 4.22
CA THR A 416 -19.33 -16.76 3.87
C THR A 416 -19.09 -15.82 5.05
N SER A 417 -20.16 -15.28 5.65
CA SER A 417 -20.10 -14.34 6.77
C SER A 417 -20.75 -14.88 8.05
N GLY A 418 -21.55 -15.95 7.93
CA GLY A 418 -22.42 -16.48 8.99
C GLY A 418 -23.81 -15.82 9.03
N LEU A 419 -23.96 -14.64 8.43
CA LEU A 419 -25.23 -13.94 8.19
C LEU A 419 -25.98 -14.52 6.98
N GLU A 420 -27.31 -14.56 7.04
CA GLU A 420 -28.17 -15.13 5.97
C GLU A 420 -29.31 -14.16 5.63
N VAL A 421 -28.94 -13.09 4.93
CA VAL A 421 -29.77 -11.92 4.57
C VAL A 421 -29.91 -11.82 3.06
N ILE A 422 -31.14 -11.56 2.59
CA ILE A 422 -31.47 -11.19 1.21
C ILE A 422 -32.32 -9.91 1.32
N TRP A 423 -31.82 -8.81 0.76
CA TRP A 423 -32.40 -7.48 0.98
C TRP A 423 -33.62 -7.17 0.10
N THR A 424 -33.55 -7.52 -1.19
CA THR A 424 -34.53 -7.13 -2.21
C THR A 424 -35.26 -8.35 -2.79
N LYS A 425 -36.40 -8.13 -3.44
CA LYS A 425 -37.17 -9.19 -4.13
C LYS A 425 -36.59 -9.51 -5.51
N GLU A 426 -35.80 -8.59 -6.09
CA GLU A 426 -35.12 -8.77 -7.37
C GLU A 426 -33.59 -8.62 -7.19
N PRO A 427 -32.89 -9.55 -6.51
CA PRO A 427 -31.47 -9.38 -6.12
C PRO A 427 -30.47 -9.28 -7.29
N THR A 428 -30.95 -9.48 -8.52
CA THR A 428 -30.17 -9.43 -9.76
C THR A 428 -30.55 -8.24 -10.63
N LYS A 429 -31.14 -7.19 -10.05
CA LYS A 429 -31.70 -6.04 -10.77
C LYS A 429 -31.69 -4.77 -9.92
N TRP A 430 -31.34 -3.63 -10.53
CA TRP A 430 -31.42 -2.32 -9.88
C TRP A 430 -32.87 -1.95 -9.55
N THR A 431 -33.12 -1.64 -8.28
CA THR A 431 -34.44 -1.24 -7.75
C THR A 431 -34.26 -0.34 -6.53
N ASN A 432 -35.30 0.38 -6.10
CA ASN A 432 -35.29 1.11 -4.82
C ASN A 432 -35.72 0.24 -3.62
N GLN A 433 -35.84 -1.09 -3.80
CA GLN A 433 -36.47 -1.99 -2.83
C GLN A 433 -35.74 -2.06 -1.50
N PHE A 434 -34.42 -1.81 -1.47
CA PHE A 434 -33.65 -1.69 -0.23
C PHE A 434 -34.25 -0.61 0.69
N PHE A 435 -34.39 0.62 0.19
CA PHE A 435 -34.99 1.72 0.96
C PHE A 435 -36.49 1.53 1.18
N GLU A 436 -37.23 1.01 0.18
CA GLU A 436 -38.65 0.69 0.36
C GLU A 436 -38.86 -0.22 1.58
N TYR A 437 -38.10 -1.30 1.67
CA TYR A 437 -38.31 -2.31 2.72
C TYR A 437 -37.76 -1.81 4.06
N LEU A 438 -36.59 -1.15 4.05
CA LEU A 438 -35.97 -0.53 5.23
C LEU A 438 -36.94 0.37 6.00
N PHE A 439 -37.72 1.21 5.30
CA PHE A 439 -38.69 2.14 5.91
C PHE A 439 -40.13 1.60 6.02
N LYS A 440 -40.56 0.67 5.16
CA LYS A 440 -41.95 0.12 5.17
C LYS A 440 -42.21 -0.84 6.31
N TYR A 441 -41.21 -1.61 6.74
CA TYR A 441 -41.37 -2.68 7.72
C TYR A 441 -40.83 -2.31 9.09
N GLU A 442 -41.40 -2.90 10.13
CA GLU A 442 -40.82 -2.90 11.48
C GLU A 442 -39.95 -4.14 11.66
N TRP A 443 -38.85 -4.00 12.39
CA TRP A 443 -37.77 -4.99 12.43
C TRP A 443 -37.65 -5.67 13.80
N GLU A 444 -37.33 -6.95 13.82
CA GLU A 444 -36.88 -7.71 15.00
C GLU A 444 -35.51 -8.34 14.76
N GLN A 445 -34.67 -8.29 15.79
CA GLN A 445 -33.42 -9.04 15.86
C GLN A 445 -33.76 -10.54 15.96
N VAL A 446 -33.12 -11.33 15.10
CA VAL A 446 -33.12 -12.79 15.11
C VAL A 446 -31.69 -13.29 14.91
N LYS A 447 -31.48 -14.60 15.08
CA LYS A 447 -30.22 -15.25 14.71
C LYS A 447 -30.32 -15.90 13.33
N SER A 448 -29.23 -15.84 12.57
CA SER A 448 -29.06 -16.63 11.35
C SER A 448 -28.92 -18.14 11.66
N PRO A 449 -28.95 -19.03 10.65
CA PRO A 449 -28.58 -20.44 10.84
C PRO A 449 -27.14 -20.63 11.33
N GLY A 450 -26.23 -19.72 11.01
CA GLY A 450 -24.87 -19.67 11.54
C GLY A 450 -24.72 -19.04 12.94
N GLY A 451 -25.80 -18.52 13.55
CA GLY A 451 -25.78 -17.90 14.88
C GLY A 451 -25.48 -16.40 14.91
N ALA A 452 -25.34 -15.75 13.76
CA ALA A 452 -25.09 -14.30 13.61
C ALA A 452 -26.33 -13.45 13.93
N ASN A 453 -26.15 -12.26 14.52
CA ASN A 453 -27.21 -11.26 14.72
C ASN A 453 -27.63 -10.62 13.40
N GLN A 454 -28.92 -10.73 13.06
CA GLN A 454 -29.50 -10.08 11.89
C GLN A 454 -30.95 -9.66 12.18
N TRP A 455 -31.56 -8.91 11.28
CA TRP A 455 -32.91 -8.38 11.46
C TRP A 455 -33.88 -8.96 10.42
N GLN A 456 -35.13 -9.21 10.81
CA GLN A 456 -36.21 -9.61 9.89
C GLN A 456 -37.46 -8.73 10.03
N ALA A 457 -38.25 -8.66 8.96
CA ALA A 457 -39.50 -7.88 8.94
C ALA A 457 -40.63 -8.56 9.73
N LYS A 458 -41.23 -7.81 10.66
CA LYS A 458 -42.36 -8.23 11.51
C LYS A 458 -43.69 -8.23 10.76
N ASN A 459 -44.52 -9.25 11.01
CA ASN A 459 -45.90 -9.34 10.51
C ASN A 459 -46.02 -9.28 8.97
N VAL A 460 -45.10 -9.95 8.26
CA VAL A 460 -45.05 -10.03 6.79
C VAL A 460 -45.04 -11.50 6.38
N GLU A 461 -45.67 -11.84 5.25
CA GLU A 461 -45.59 -13.17 4.64
C GLU A 461 -44.32 -13.33 3.77
N PRO A 462 -43.66 -14.51 3.73
CA PRO A 462 -42.46 -14.73 2.91
C PRO A 462 -42.70 -14.48 1.41
N PHE A 463 -41.93 -13.54 0.83
CA PHE A 463 -42.05 -13.15 -0.58
C PHE A 463 -40.73 -12.96 -1.34
N ILE A 464 -39.60 -12.91 -0.62
CA ILE A 464 -38.25 -12.82 -1.20
C ILE A 464 -37.89 -14.19 -1.79
N PRO A 465 -37.35 -14.29 -3.02
CA PRO A 465 -37.01 -15.59 -3.62
C PRO A 465 -35.86 -16.28 -2.86
N ASP A 466 -35.86 -17.61 -2.86
CA ASP A 466 -34.66 -18.39 -2.54
C ASP A 466 -33.72 -18.44 -3.77
N PRO A 467 -32.38 -18.43 -3.58
CA PRO A 467 -31.44 -18.44 -4.70
C PRO A 467 -31.41 -19.73 -5.53
N PHE A 468 -31.95 -20.86 -5.05
CA PHE A 468 -31.90 -22.15 -5.75
C PHE A 468 -33.24 -22.92 -5.80
N ASP A 469 -34.19 -22.65 -4.89
CA ASP A 469 -35.52 -23.29 -4.90
C ASP A 469 -36.65 -22.27 -5.23
N PRO A 470 -37.22 -22.28 -6.46
CA PRO A 470 -38.25 -21.32 -6.86
C PRO A 470 -39.61 -21.52 -6.16
N ALA A 471 -39.82 -22.62 -5.42
CA ALA A 471 -41.00 -22.80 -4.58
C ALA A 471 -40.83 -22.17 -3.18
N LYS A 472 -39.59 -22.00 -2.73
CA LYS A 472 -39.23 -21.49 -1.40
C LYS A 472 -39.11 -19.97 -1.39
N LYS A 473 -39.51 -19.36 -0.28
CA LYS A 473 -39.53 -17.91 -0.08
C LYS A 473 -39.06 -17.54 1.33
N HIS A 474 -38.49 -16.34 1.44
CA HIS A 474 -37.97 -15.78 2.69
C HIS A 474 -38.70 -14.49 3.07
N LEU A 475 -38.62 -14.14 4.35
CA LEU A 475 -38.94 -12.78 4.83
C LEU A 475 -37.83 -11.81 4.39
N PRO A 476 -38.15 -10.51 4.16
CA PRO A 476 -37.14 -9.46 4.07
C PRO A 476 -36.25 -9.44 5.32
N ARG A 477 -34.95 -9.25 5.12
CA ARG A 477 -33.96 -9.17 6.20
C ARG A 477 -33.02 -7.98 5.99
N MET A 478 -32.37 -7.54 7.07
CA MET A 478 -31.42 -6.43 7.14
C MET A 478 -30.28 -6.75 8.11
N LEU A 479 -29.12 -6.13 7.92
CA LEU A 479 -28.01 -6.11 8.87
C LEU A 479 -28.20 -5.01 9.93
N THR A 480 -27.45 -5.05 11.03
CA THR A 480 -27.43 -3.93 12.00
C THR A 480 -26.88 -2.67 11.33
N SER A 481 -25.89 -2.82 10.45
CA SER A 481 -25.34 -1.74 9.62
C SER A 481 -26.32 -1.19 8.57
N ASP A 482 -27.35 -1.94 8.16
CA ASP A 482 -28.40 -1.42 7.27
C ASP A 482 -29.42 -0.59 8.07
N LEU A 483 -29.83 -1.07 9.25
CA LEU A 483 -30.72 -0.31 10.14
C LEU A 483 -30.07 0.98 10.65
N ALA A 484 -28.74 1.05 10.71
CA ALA A 484 -27.99 2.27 11.02
C ALA A 484 -28.38 3.43 10.09
N LEU A 485 -28.68 3.13 8.80
CA LEU A 485 -29.05 4.12 7.80
C LEU A 485 -30.47 4.70 8.01
N ARG A 486 -31.34 4.00 8.74
CA ARG A 486 -32.68 4.45 9.12
C ARG A 486 -32.72 5.12 10.50
N LEU A 487 -31.73 4.88 11.35
CA LEU A 487 -31.81 5.24 12.78
C LEU A 487 -30.84 6.37 13.18
N ASP A 488 -29.73 6.55 12.47
CA ASP A 488 -28.90 7.75 12.62
C ASP A 488 -29.59 8.99 12.01
N PRO A 489 -29.73 10.13 12.72
CA PRO A 489 -30.51 11.27 12.24
C PRO A 489 -30.01 11.95 10.95
N ALA A 490 -28.75 11.77 10.56
CA ALA A 490 -28.23 12.32 9.30
C ALA A 490 -28.37 11.30 8.16
N TYR A 491 -28.08 10.01 8.41
CA TYR A 491 -28.32 8.96 7.43
C TYR A 491 -29.80 8.75 7.14
N GLU A 492 -30.68 8.88 8.14
CA GLU A 492 -32.14 8.74 7.98
C GLU A 492 -32.67 9.74 6.95
N LYS A 493 -32.26 11.00 7.07
CA LYS A 493 -32.68 12.08 6.17
C LYS A 493 -32.21 11.84 4.73
N ILE A 494 -30.98 11.35 4.56
CA ILE A 494 -30.41 11.03 3.24
C ILE A 494 -31.13 9.83 2.63
N SER A 495 -31.31 8.76 3.42
CA SER A 495 -32.00 7.53 3.03
C SER A 495 -33.47 7.75 2.69
N ARG A 496 -34.16 8.62 3.43
CA ARG A 496 -35.54 9.04 3.16
C ARG A 496 -35.64 9.82 1.85
N ARG A 497 -34.74 10.79 1.63
CA ARG A 497 -34.67 11.50 0.34
C ARG A 497 -34.40 10.52 -0.80
N PHE A 498 -33.52 9.54 -0.64
CA PHE A 498 -33.26 8.52 -1.67
C PHE A 498 -34.41 7.53 -1.89
N LEU A 499 -35.24 7.26 -0.87
CA LEU A 499 -36.52 6.58 -1.05
C LEU A 499 -37.49 7.41 -1.92
N GLU A 500 -37.58 8.71 -1.65
CA GLU A 500 -38.50 9.65 -2.29
C GLU A 500 -38.01 10.11 -3.68
N HIS A 501 -36.69 10.08 -3.93
CA HIS A 501 -35.99 10.53 -5.13
C HIS A 501 -34.96 9.48 -5.62
N PRO A 502 -35.41 8.36 -6.22
CA PRO A 502 -34.52 7.29 -6.70
C PRO A 502 -33.53 7.73 -7.78
N ASP A 503 -33.83 8.78 -8.54
CA ASP A 503 -32.93 9.32 -9.56
C ASP A 503 -31.71 10.04 -8.94
N GLU A 504 -31.89 10.74 -7.81
CA GLU A 504 -30.77 11.31 -7.04
C GLU A 504 -29.89 10.21 -6.46
N PHE A 505 -30.51 9.16 -5.91
CA PHE A 505 -29.81 7.98 -5.40
C PHE A 505 -28.94 7.33 -6.49
N ALA A 506 -29.48 7.19 -7.71
CA ALA A 506 -28.76 6.60 -8.83
C ALA A 506 -27.53 7.44 -9.27
N ASP A 507 -27.64 8.77 -9.39
CA ASP A 507 -26.49 9.62 -9.75
C ASP A 507 -25.42 9.63 -8.63
N VAL A 508 -25.83 9.77 -7.37
CA VAL A 508 -24.89 9.74 -6.23
C VAL A 508 -24.20 8.37 -6.14
N PHE A 509 -24.93 7.26 -6.28
CA PHE A 509 -24.31 5.93 -6.26
C PHE A 509 -23.36 5.72 -7.44
N ALA A 510 -23.72 6.18 -8.65
CA ALA A 510 -22.84 6.07 -9.82
C ALA A 510 -21.51 6.84 -9.61
N ARG A 511 -21.59 8.04 -9.05
CA ARG A 511 -20.44 8.91 -8.73
C ARG A 511 -19.60 8.36 -7.58
N ALA A 512 -20.23 7.90 -6.50
CA ALA A 512 -19.56 7.34 -5.33
C ALA A 512 -18.89 5.99 -5.65
N TRP A 513 -19.52 5.14 -6.48
CA TRP A 513 -18.94 3.91 -7.01
C TRP A 513 -17.73 4.20 -7.91
N PHE A 514 -17.84 5.18 -8.82
CA PHE A 514 -16.68 5.59 -9.63
C PHE A 514 -15.53 6.13 -8.76
N LYS A 515 -15.82 6.98 -7.77
CA LYS A 515 -14.85 7.46 -6.77
C LYS A 515 -14.19 6.32 -6.00
N LEU A 516 -14.97 5.38 -5.48
CA LEU A 516 -14.48 4.17 -4.79
C LEU A 516 -13.43 3.44 -5.63
N LEU A 517 -13.76 3.10 -6.88
CA LEU A 517 -12.90 2.28 -7.73
C LEU A 517 -11.64 3.01 -8.23
N HIS A 518 -11.61 4.36 -8.19
CA HIS A 518 -10.56 5.17 -8.84
C HIS A 518 -9.80 6.14 -7.91
N ARG A 519 -10.15 6.23 -6.63
CA ARG A 519 -9.49 7.11 -5.63
C ARG A 519 -7.98 6.89 -5.46
N ASP A 520 -7.48 5.71 -5.81
CA ASP A 520 -6.06 5.32 -5.77
C ASP A 520 -5.38 5.28 -7.17
N LEU A 521 -6.11 5.65 -8.22
CA LEU A 521 -5.58 5.80 -9.57
C LEU A 521 -4.85 7.15 -9.76
N GLY A 522 -5.03 8.11 -8.84
CA GLY A 522 -4.34 9.39 -8.85
C GLY A 522 -4.87 10.36 -9.92
N PRO A 523 -4.00 11.15 -10.57
CA PRO A 523 -4.43 12.16 -11.54
C PRO A 523 -4.93 11.57 -12.86
N ARG A 524 -5.80 12.31 -13.55
CA ARG A 524 -6.48 11.89 -14.80
C ARG A 524 -5.54 11.46 -15.93
N SER A 525 -4.30 11.95 -15.97
CA SER A 525 -3.28 11.51 -16.94
C SER A 525 -2.86 10.03 -16.80
N ARG A 526 -3.32 9.32 -15.75
CA ARG A 526 -3.19 7.86 -15.60
C ARG A 526 -4.41 7.05 -16.10
N TYR A 527 -5.51 7.70 -16.44
CA TYR A 527 -6.79 7.04 -16.72
C TYR A 527 -6.86 6.66 -18.19
N VAL A 528 -7.12 5.38 -18.49
CA VAL A 528 -7.19 4.89 -19.88
C VAL A 528 -8.39 3.98 -20.14
N GLY A 529 -8.87 3.98 -21.38
CA GLY A 529 -10.04 3.22 -21.84
C GLY A 529 -11.08 4.11 -22.51
N PRO A 530 -12.09 3.53 -23.19
CA PRO A 530 -13.10 4.28 -23.93
C PRO A 530 -14.24 4.84 -23.06
N GLU A 531 -14.30 4.47 -21.78
CA GLU A 531 -15.39 4.83 -20.84
C GLU A 531 -14.94 5.77 -19.72
N VAL A 532 -13.79 6.46 -19.88
CA VAL A 532 -13.33 7.47 -18.92
C VAL A 532 -14.32 8.64 -18.90
N PRO A 533 -14.93 8.99 -17.76
CA PRO A 533 -15.90 10.08 -17.70
C PRO A 533 -15.29 11.42 -18.12
N ALA A 534 -15.99 12.16 -18.99
CA ALA A 534 -15.53 13.47 -19.46
C ALA A 534 -15.53 14.54 -18.34
N GLU A 535 -16.39 14.39 -17.33
CA GLU A 535 -16.44 15.26 -16.17
C GLU A 535 -15.17 15.13 -15.31
N VAL A 536 -14.63 16.26 -14.86
CA VAL A 536 -13.44 16.32 -13.99
C VAL A 536 -13.90 16.44 -12.53
N LEU A 537 -13.59 15.43 -11.71
CA LEU A 537 -14.05 15.37 -10.33
C LEU A 537 -12.97 15.88 -9.37
N GLN A 538 -13.37 16.66 -8.35
CA GLN A 538 -12.44 17.38 -7.47
C GLN A 538 -11.47 16.45 -6.70
N TRP A 539 -11.92 15.24 -6.32
CA TRP A 539 -11.09 14.25 -5.64
C TRP A 539 -9.97 13.64 -6.51
N GLN A 540 -9.95 13.93 -7.82
CA GLN A 540 -8.87 13.52 -8.74
C GLN A 540 -7.64 14.45 -8.66
N ASP A 541 -7.59 15.36 -7.67
CA ASP A 541 -6.60 16.43 -7.50
C ASP A 541 -6.25 17.15 -8.82
N PRO A 542 -7.26 17.63 -9.60
CA PRO A 542 -7.07 18.07 -10.98
C PRO A 542 -6.04 19.21 -11.11
N VAL A 543 -5.34 19.24 -12.23
CA VAL A 543 -4.47 20.34 -12.67
C VAL A 543 -4.92 20.74 -14.08
N PRO A 544 -4.79 22.01 -14.49
CA PRO A 544 -5.17 22.41 -15.84
C PRO A 544 -4.21 21.81 -16.88
N ASP A 545 -4.67 21.63 -18.11
CA ASP A 545 -3.81 21.24 -19.22
C ASP A 545 -2.87 22.37 -19.66
N VAL A 546 -1.84 22.03 -20.44
CA VAL A 546 -0.89 23.01 -20.99
C VAL A 546 -1.54 23.74 -22.18
N ASP A 547 -1.86 25.03 -22.01
CA ASP A 547 -2.50 25.88 -23.03
C ASP A 547 -1.50 26.61 -23.97
N HIS A 548 -0.20 26.41 -23.78
CA HIS A 548 0.86 27.24 -24.37
C HIS A 548 2.06 26.43 -24.88
N PRO A 549 2.84 26.96 -25.85
CA PRO A 549 4.15 26.40 -26.18
C PRO A 549 5.06 26.33 -24.95
N LEU A 550 5.77 25.21 -24.79
CA LEU A 550 6.71 25.01 -23.69
C LEU A 550 8.02 25.80 -23.89
N VAL A 551 8.72 26.02 -22.78
CA VAL A 551 10.11 26.50 -22.76
C VAL A 551 11.07 25.46 -23.37
N ASP A 552 12.06 25.93 -24.11
CA ASP A 552 13.12 25.08 -24.69
C ASP A 552 14.43 25.09 -23.87
N GLU A 553 15.45 24.36 -24.31
CA GLU A 553 16.74 24.25 -23.63
C GLU A 553 17.44 25.62 -23.43
N SER A 554 17.26 26.57 -24.34
CA SER A 554 17.82 27.92 -24.24
C SER A 554 17.07 28.75 -23.20
N ASP A 555 15.73 28.70 -23.22
CA ASP A 555 14.90 29.33 -22.18
C ASP A 555 15.25 28.78 -20.79
N ILE A 556 15.35 27.46 -20.66
CA ILE A 556 15.73 26.74 -19.44
C ILE A 556 17.12 27.20 -18.96
N ALA A 557 18.11 27.25 -19.86
CA ALA A 557 19.47 27.68 -19.53
C ALA A 557 19.59 29.18 -19.20
N GLN A 558 18.66 30.03 -19.66
CA GLN A 558 18.53 31.42 -19.22
C GLN A 558 17.85 31.49 -17.85
N LEU A 559 16.70 30.84 -17.69
CA LEU A 559 15.89 30.87 -16.47
C LEU A 559 16.65 30.32 -15.25
N LYS A 560 17.46 29.25 -15.39
CA LYS A 560 18.34 28.77 -14.29
C LYS A 560 19.29 29.88 -13.80
N LYS A 561 19.84 30.72 -14.69
CA LYS A 561 20.70 31.85 -14.33
C LYS A 561 19.90 32.97 -13.67
N GLU A 562 18.69 33.26 -14.17
CA GLU A 562 17.83 34.29 -13.61
C GLU A 562 17.32 33.94 -12.21
N VAL A 563 16.91 32.69 -11.96
CA VAL A 563 16.51 32.21 -10.62
C VAL A 563 17.65 32.32 -9.60
N LEU A 564 18.90 32.08 -10.00
CA LEU A 564 20.07 32.28 -9.14
C LEU A 564 20.43 33.77 -8.95
N SER A 565 19.86 34.69 -9.73
CA SER A 565 20.13 36.14 -9.65
C SER A 565 19.14 36.94 -8.82
N ILE A 566 17.91 36.44 -8.59
CA ILE A 566 16.82 37.14 -7.86
C ILE A 566 17.00 37.17 -6.32
N GLY A 567 18.21 36.91 -5.83
CA GLY A 567 18.60 37.07 -4.42
C GLY A 567 18.12 35.97 -3.48
N ILE A 568 17.60 34.85 -4.00
CA ILE A 568 17.21 33.68 -3.20
C ILE A 568 18.46 32.83 -2.93
N ASN A 569 18.62 32.34 -1.70
CA ASN A 569 19.70 31.41 -1.38
C ASN A 569 19.46 30.04 -2.08
N PRO A 570 20.47 29.42 -2.72
CA PRO A 570 20.34 28.07 -3.30
C PRO A 570 19.73 27.02 -2.36
N SER A 571 20.11 27.02 -1.08
CA SER A 571 19.53 26.13 -0.05
C SER A 571 18.02 26.34 0.12
N THR A 572 17.53 27.57 -0.03
CA THR A 572 16.10 27.89 0.03
C THR A 572 15.36 27.40 -1.21
N LEU A 573 15.92 27.60 -2.41
CA LEU A 573 15.37 27.05 -3.66
C LEU A 573 15.24 25.52 -3.58
N ILE A 574 16.28 24.85 -3.10
CA ILE A 574 16.29 23.41 -2.83
C ILE A 574 15.22 23.04 -1.80
N LYS A 575 15.13 23.75 -0.67
CA LYS A 575 14.13 23.51 0.39
C LYS A 575 12.70 23.61 -0.14
N THR A 576 12.38 24.63 -0.96
CA THR A 576 11.04 24.83 -1.55
C THR A 576 10.72 23.81 -2.63
N ALA A 577 11.67 23.47 -3.51
CA ALA A 577 11.48 22.42 -4.51
C ALA A 577 11.25 21.04 -3.88
N TRP A 578 12.06 20.70 -2.88
CA TRP A 578 11.87 19.48 -2.08
C TRP A 578 10.53 19.50 -1.35
N ALA A 579 10.18 20.60 -0.68
CA ALA A 579 8.91 20.73 0.04
C ALA A 579 7.68 20.48 -0.83
N SER A 580 7.70 20.90 -2.10
CA SER A 580 6.60 20.63 -3.03
C SER A 580 6.61 19.17 -3.49
N ALA A 581 7.71 18.70 -4.09
CA ALA A 581 7.80 17.35 -4.64
C ALA A 581 7.59 16.25 -3.58
N ALA A 582 8.12 16.45 -2.36
CA ALA A 582 8.00 15.51 -1.26
C ALA A 582 6.58 15.39 -0.68
N THR A 583 5.58 16.15 -1.17
CA THR A 583 4.17 15.86 -0.87
C THR A 583 3.66 14.59 -1.56
N PHE A 584 4.34 14.11 -2.61
CA PHE A 584 3.97 12.90 -3.32
C PHE A 584 3.91 11.66 -2.42
N ARG A 585 2.97 10.75 -2.72
CA ARG A 585 2.96 9.38 -2.18
C ARG A 585 2.60 8.34 -3.26
N GLY A 586 3.46 7.34 -3.41
CA GLY A 586 3.38 6.28 -4.42
C GLY A 586 2.28 5.25 -4.16
N SER A 587 1.60 5.31 -3.02
CA SER A 587 0.43 4.50 -2.68
C SER A 587 -0.75 4.84 -3.61
N ASP A 588 -1.35 6.03 -3.48
CA ASP A 588 -2.47 6.52 -4.30
C ASP A 588 -2.07 7.46 -5.45
N LYS A 589 -0.77 7.77 -5.58
CA LYS A 589 -0.19 8.70 -6.57
C LYS A 589 -0.63 10.17 -6.41
N ARG A 590 -1.07 10.56 -5.22
CA ARG A 590 -1.42 11.96 -4.89
C ARG A 590 -0.19 12.77 -4.47
N GLY A 591 -0.32 14.10 -4.50
CA GLY A 591 0.76 15.05 -4.19
C GLY A 591 1.79 15.19 -5.32
N GLY A 592 2.80 16.04 -5.09
CA GLY A 592 3.88 16.32 -6.05
C GLY A 592 4.18 17.82 -6.22
N ALA A 593 4.98 18.13 -7.24
CA ALA A 593 5.34 19.50 -7.63
C ALA A 593 4.39 20.09 -8.69
N ASN A 594 3.75 19.25 -9.50
CA ASN A 594 2.76 19.64 -10.49
C ASN A 594 1.53 20.26 -9.81
N GLY A 595 0.92 21.26 -10.45
CA GLY A 595 -0.12 22.10 -9.85
C GLY A 595 0.41 23.18 -8.90
N ALA A 596 1.71 23.22 -8.57
CA ALA A 596 2.30 24.19 -7.63
C ALA A 596 1.59 24.28 -6.25
N ARG A 597 0.95 23.20 -5.79
CA ARG A 597 0.03 23.23 -4.62
C ARG A 597 0.64 23.76 -3.32
N ILE A 598 1.97 23.79 -3.21
CA ILE A 598 2.70 24.44 -2.11
C ILE A 598 2.36 25.94 -1.93
N ARG A 599 1.84 26.63 -2.96
CA ARG A 599 1.37 28.04 -2.88
C ARG A 599 -0.08 28.21 -2.38
N LEU A 600 -0.81 27.10 -2.23
CA LEU A 600 -2.24 27.05 -1.90
C LEU A 600 -2.46 26.60 -0.44
N GLU A 601 -3.66 26.76 0.08
CA GLU A 601 -4.05 26.09 1.32
C GLU A 601 -4.27 24.59 1.08
N PRO A 602 -3.91 23.71 2.04
CA PRO A 602 -3.28 24.04 3.33
C PRO A 602 -1.74 24.17 3.25
N GLN A 603 -1.12 23.73 2.14
CA GLN A 603 0.33 23.50 2.07
C GLN A 603 1.19 24.73 2.38
N ARG A 604 0.77 25.92 1.95
CA ARG A 604 1.51 27.18 2.21
C ARG A 604 1.57 27.56 3.69
N SER A 605 0.66 27.01 4.50
CA SER A 605 0.49 27.31 5.91
C SER A 605 1.10 26.25 6.84
N TRP A 606 1.52 25.10 6.31
CA TRP A 606 2.13 24.02 7.09
C TRP A 606 3.45 24.45 7.76
N PRO A 607 3.65 24.19 9.07
CA PRO A 607 4.87 24.58 9.79
C PRO A 607 6.17 23.99 9.19
N VAL A 608 6.12 22.77 8.65
CA VAL A 608 7.24 22.10 7.98
C VAL A 608 7.73 22.82 6.71
N ASN A 609 6.88 23.66 6.11
CA ASN A 609 7.19 24.39 4.88
C ASN A 609 7.81 25.76 5.13
N ASP A 610 7.94 26.20 6.40
CA ASP A 610 8.45 27.52 6.79
C ASP A 610 7.71 28.66 6.05
N PRO A 611 6.44 28.92 6.40
CA PRO A 611 5.54 29.79 5.62
C PRO A 611 6.07 31.20 5.35
N ALA A 612 6.90 31.75 6.23
CA ALA A 612 7.51 33.08 6.04
C ALA A 612 8.55 33.07 4.91
N THR A 613 9.51 32.14 4.95
CA THR A 613 10.53 32.00 3.90
C THR A 613 9.92 31.49 2.59
N LEU A 614 8.94 30.59 2.66
CA LEU A 614 8.21 30.10 1.50
C LEU A 614 7.51 31.24 0.77
N LYS A 615 6.82 32.15 1.49
CA LYS A 615 6.12 33.28 0.89
C LYS A 615 7.06 34.23 0.13
N ASP A 616 8.18 34.64 0.73
CA ASP A 616 9.18 35.48 0.03
C ASP A 616 9.77 34.77 -1.20
N THR A 617 10.03 33.46 -1.08
CA THR A 617 10.54 32.63 -2.19
C THR A 617 9.53 32.56 -3.35
N LEU A 618 8.26 32.28 -3.06
CA LEU A 618 7.19 32.22 -4.07
C LEU A 618 6.98 33.58 -4.73
N THR A 619 6.86 34.67 -3.97
CA THR A 619 6.67 36.02 -4.52
C THR A 619 7.80 36.45 -5.47
N ARG A 620 9.05 36.02 -5.21
CA ARG A 620 10.18 36.26 -6.13
C ARG A 620 10.12 35.40 -7.40
N LEU A 621 9.73 34.13 -7.26
CA LEU A 621 9.55 33.23 -8.40
C LEU A 621 8.36 33.66 -9.28
N GLU A 622 7.26 34.13 -8.69
CA GLU A 622 6.11 34.74 -9.38
C GLU A 622 6.52 36.03 -10.12
N GLY A 623 7.37 36.85 -9.52
CA GLY A 623 7.97 38.03 -10.16
C GLY A 623 8.80 37.66 -11.41
N LEU A 624 9.60 36.58 -11.34
CA LEU A 624 10.33 36.06 -12.49
C LEU A 624 9.40 35.41 -13.54
N GLN A 625 8.38 34.66 -13.10
CA GLN A 625 7.36 34.06 -13.96
C GLN A 625 6.69 35.14 -14.81
N LYS A 626 6.24 36.22 -14.18
CA LYS A 626 5.63 37.36 -14.86
C LYS A 626 6.61 38.01 -15.83
N LYS A 627 7.84 38.30 -15.39
CA LYS A 627 8.89 38.91 -16.24
C LYS A 627 9.18 38.06 -17.48
N PHE A 628 9.27 36.73 -17.35
CA PHE A 628 9.49 35.85 -18.49
C PHE A 628 8.28 35.84 -19.42
N ASN A 629 7.08 35.59 -18.89
CA ASN A 629 5.85 35.46 -19.68
C ASN A 629 5.48 36.77 -20.41
N ASP A 630 5.63 37.93 -19.75
CA ASP A 630 5.41 39.26 -20.36
C ASP A 630 6.37 39.53 -21.55
N ALA A 631 7.54 38.88 -21.59
CA ALA A 631 8.56 39.09 -22.63
C ALA A 631 8.40 38.16 -23.85
N GLN A 632 7.53 37.15 -23.79
CA GLN A 632 7.37 36.17 -24.88
C GLN A 632 6.42 36.65 -25.96
N THR A 633 6.96 37.05 -27.12
CA THR A 633 6.17 37.35 -28.32
C THR A 633 5.60 36.10 -29.00
N GLY A 634 6.22 34.94 -28.81
CA GLY A 634 5.81 33.66 -29.39
C GLY A 634 4.77 32.87 -28.59
N GLY A 635 4.14 33.48 -27.57
CA GLY A 635 3.11 32.83 -26.74
C GLY A 635 3.61 31.74 -25.78
N LYS A 636 4.91 31.42 -25.79
CA LYS A 636 5.56 30.61 -24.74
C LYS A 636 5.24 31.15 -23.35
N LYS A 637 5.11 30.26 -22.36
CA LYS A 637 5.00 30.62 -20.94
C LYS A 637 5.78 29.62 -20.08
N ILE A 638 6.03 29.96 -18.82
CA ILE A 638 6.40 29.01 -17.76
C ILE A 638 5.41 29.09 -16.59
N SER A 639 5.15 27.95 -15.96
CA SER A 639 4.34 27.81 -14.75
C SER A 639 5.18 28.07 -13.48
N LEU A 640 4.53 28.37 -12.36
CA LEU A 640 5.23 28.46 -11.08
C LEU A 640 5.69 27.07 -10.61
N ALA A 641 4.91 26.03 -10.93
CA ALA A 641 5.27 24.63 -10.69
C ALA A 641 6.64 24.27 -11.31
N ASP A 642 6.85 24.64 -12.58
CA ASP A 642 8.12 24.42 -13.25
C ASP A 642 9.23 25.34 -12.71
N LEU A 643 8.95 26.60 -12.38
CA LEU A 643 9.96 27.50 -11.77
C LEU A 643 10.43 27.04 -10.38
N ILE A 644 9.55 26.46 -9.57
CA ILE A 644 9.91 25.86 -8.27
C ILE A 644 10.92 24.73 -8.48
N VAL A 645 10.61 23.77 -9.37
CA VAL A 645 11.50 22.62 -9.65
C VAL A 645 12.78 23.06 -10.35
N LEU A 646 12.70 23.98 -11.31
CA LEU A 646 13.84 24.55 -12.04
C LEU A 646 14.79 25.31 -11.11
N GLY A 647 14.25 26.06 -10.14
CA GLY A 647 15.01 26.75 -9.12
C GLY A 647 15.74 25.78 -8.18
N GLY A 648 15.06 24.70 -7.76
CA GLY A 648 15.70 23.61 -7.03
C GLY A 648 16.85 22.98 -7.81
N ALA A 649 16.62 22.65 -9.09
CA ALA A 649 17.65 22.11 -9.99
C ALA A 649 18.85 23.07 -10.14
N ALA A 650 18.61 24.36 -10.40
CA ALA A 650 19.66 25.38 -10.48
C ALA A 650 20.44 25.54 -9.15
N GLY A 651 19.74 25.41 -8.01
CA GLY A 651 20.36 25.39 -6.69
C GLY A 651 21.29 24.19 -6.48
N VAL A 652 20.88 23.00 -6.91
CA VAL A 652 21.72 21.78 -6.87
C VAL A 652 22.93 21.89 -7.81
N GLU A 653 22.76 22.41 -9.03
CA GLU A 653 23.86 22.69 -9.95
C GLU A 653 24.88 23.67 -9.35
N ALA A 654 24.41 24.79 -8.78
CA ALA A 654 25.27 25.77 -8.12
C ALA A 654 26.03 25.16 -6.93
N ALA A 655 25.36 24.32 -6.13
CA ALA A 655 25.95 23.65 -4.98
C ALA A 655 26.98 22.56 -5.36
N ALA A 656 26.73 21.82 -6.45
CA ALA A 656 27.69 20.86 -7.01
C ALA A 656 28.91 21.57 -7.60
N LYS A 657 28.69 22.65 -8.37
CA LYS A 657 29.76 23.48 -8.94
C LYS A 657 30.63 24.12 -7.85
N ALA A 658 30.02 24.58 -6.77
CA ALA A 658 30.73 25.09 -5.59
C ALA A 658 31.53 24.00 -4.84
N ALA A 659 31.13 22.73 -4.96
CA ALA A 659 31.89 21.57 -4.47
C ALA A 659 32.99 21.09 -5.44
N GLY A 660 33.10 21.68 -6.63
CA GLY A 660 34.09 21.34 -7.66
C GLY A 660 33.57 20.41 -8.77
N HIS A 661 32.27 20.07 -8.79
CA HIS A 661 31.66 19.14 -9.75
C HIS A 661 30.76 19.89 -10.74
N ASP A 662 31.15 19.95 -12.01
CA ASP A 662 30.31 20.55 -13.06
C ASP A 662 29.38 19.48 -13.66
N ILE A 663 28.13 19.45 -13.17
CA ILE A 663 27.11 18.45 -13.52
C ILE A 663 25.77 19.15 -13.79
N PRO A 664 25.10 18.87 -14.93
CA PRO A 664 23.74 19.34 -15.16
C PRO A 664 22.75 18.52 -14.34
N VAL A 665 21.74 19.20 -13.78
CA VAL A 665 20.56 18.54 -13.18
C VAL A 665 19.47 18.51 -14.25
N PRO A 666 18.97 17.31 -14.62
CA PRO A 666 17.90 17.18 -15.59
C PRO A 666 16.65 17.96 -15.18
N PHE A 667 15.89 18.40 -16.17
CA PHE A 667 14.66 19.15 -15.96
C PHE A 667 13.74 18.95 -17.17
N ALA A 668 12.54 18.43 -16.92
CA ALA A 668 11.48 18.32 -17.91
C ALA A 668 10.40 19.38 -17.61
N PRO A 669 10.13 20.35 -18.51
CA PRO A 669 9.03 21.30 -18.35
C PRO A 669 7.65 20.65 -18.55
N GLY A 670 6.60 21.45 -18.49
CA GLY A 670 5.21 21.07 -18.75
C GLY A 670 4.40 20.76 -17.50
N ARG A 671 4.87 21.14 -16.29
CA ARG A 671 3.97 21.22 -15.12
C ARG A 671 3.05 22.42 -15.29
N THR A 672 1.86 22.33 -14.73
CA THR A 672 0.87 23.40 -14.77
C THR A 672 0.54 23.89 -13.35
N ASP A 673 -0.28 24.94 -13.29
CA ASP A 673 -0.48 25.78 -12.12
C ASP A 673 -1.93 25.65 -11.64
N ALA A 674 -2.17 24.87 -10.58
CA ALA A 674 -3.52 24.62 -10.07
C ALA A 674 -4.08 25.82 -9.29
N THR A 675 -5.41 25.86 -9.18
CA THR A 675 -6.14 26.87 -8.40
C THR A 675 -6.60 26.30 -7.05
N GLN A 676 -7.13 27.15 -6.16
CA GLN A 676 -7.64 26.70 -4.86
C GLN A 676 -8.92 25.87 -5.01
N GLU A 677 -9.75 26.17 -6.01
CA GLU A 677 -10.99 25.45 -6.32
C GLU A 677 -10.68 24.02 -6.77
N MET A 678 -9.56 23.83 -7.48
CA MET A 678 -8.99 22.52 -7.83
C MET A 678 -8.30 21.81 -6.64
N THR A 679 -8.31 22.37 -5.43
CA THR A 679 -7.49 21.92 -4.29
C THR A 679 -8.33 21.89 -3.02
N ASP A 680 -9.02 20.77 -2.78
CA ASP A 680 -9.75 20.56 -1.52
C ASP A 680 -8.78 20.52 -0.32
N VAL A 681 -9.11 21.32 0.70
CA VAL A 681 -8.25 21.56 1.86
C VAL A 681 -8.20 20.34 2.78
N VAL A 682 -9.28 19.58 2.92
CA VAL A 682 -9.32 18.37 3.77
C VAL A 682 -8.52 17.25 3.10
N SER A 683 -8.84 16.95 1.84
CA SER A 683 -8.19 15.92 1.03
C SER A 683 -6.68 16.14 0.91
N VAL A 684 -6.22 17.39 0.70
CA VAL A 684 -4.79 17.72 0.63
C VAL A 684 -4.15 17.84 2.02
N GLY A 685 -4.93 18.15 3.07
CA GLY A 685 -4.47 18.14 4.46
C GLY A 685 -3.93 16.78 4.91
N HIS A 686 -4.48 15.67 4.39
CA HIS A 686 -3.93 14.32 4.63
C HIS A 686 -2.54 14.05 4.02
N LEU A 687 -1.96 15.01 3.28
CA LEU A 687 -0.57 14.95 2.81
C LEU A 687 0.41 15.68 3.75
N GLU A 688 -0.05 16.29 4.86
CA GLU A 688 0.82 16.99 5.82
C GLU A 688 1.72 15.99 6.59
N PRO A 689 3.05 16.08 6.48
CA PRO A 689 3.94 15.12 7.12
C PRO A 689 4.10 15.42 8.61
N LYS A 690 3.57 14.55 9.49
CA LYS A 690 3.81 14.60 10.95
C LYS A 690 5.31 14.48 11.30
N ASN A 691 6.11 13.89 10.42
CA ASN A 691 7.57 13.82 10.45
C ASN A 691 8.11 13.93 9.01
N ASP A 692 9.20 14.68 8.80
CA ASP A 692 9.95 14.72 7.54
C ASP A 692 11.45 14.64 7.85
N GLY A 693 11.99 13.42 7.83
CA GLY A 693 13.41 13.17 8.10
C GLY A 693 14.36 13.74 7.05
N PHE A 694 13.89 14.05 5.84
CA PHE A 694 14.69 14.67 4.78
C PHE A 694 14.94 16.15 5.09
N ARG A 695 13.96 16.86 5.67
CA ARG A 695 14.12 18.24 6.19
C ARG A 695 14.37 18.33 7.70
N ASN A 696 14.63 17.21 8.36
CA ASN A 696 14.91 17.11 9.80
C ASN A 696 13.79 17.73 10.69
N TYR A 697 12.53 17.48 10.31
CA TYR A 697 11.31 17.96 10.97
C TYR A 697 10.54 16.84 11.68
N GLY A 698 9.90 17.19 12.79
CA GLY A 698 9.09 16.27 13.59
C GLY A 698 9.87 15.64 14.75
N LYS A 699 9.28 14.62 15.37
CA LYS A 699 9.86 13.83 16.46
C LYS A 699 9.18 12.46 16.57
N SER A 700 9.82 11.56 17.30
CA SER A 700 9.27 10.25 17.67
C SER A 700 7.97 10.37 18.47
N THR A 701 7.09 9.38 18.32
CA THR A 701 5.91 9.16 19.16
C THR A 701 6.20 8.01 20.14
N THR A 702 5.19 7.60 20.90
CA THR A 702 5.23 6.37 21.73
C THR A 702 5.24 5.07 20.92
N ARG A 703 4.87 5.10 19.62
CA ARG A 703 4.69 3.90 18.79
C ARG A 703 5.58 3.85 17.53
N ALA A 704 6.17 4.97 17.11
CA ALA A 704 7.07 5.06 15.96
C ALA A 704 8.14 6.13 16.19
N ARG A 705 9.39 5.82 15.85
CA ARG A 705 10.54 6.73 15.99
C ARG A 705 10.72 7.54 14.72
N ALA A 706 11.42 8.67 14.81
CA ALA A 706 11.67 9.54 13.66
C ALA A 706 12.34 8.80 12.47
N GLU A 707 13.19 7.80 12.72
CA GLU A 707 13.78 6.95 11.67
C GLU A 707 12.80 5.93 11.05
N ASP A 708 11.76 5.50 11.77
CA ASP A 708 10.71 4.65 11.20
C ASP A 708 9.84 5.49 10.23
N PHE A 709 9.51 6.72 10.62
CA PHE A 709 8.82 7.69 9.74
C PHE A 709 9.64 8.07 8.50
N LEU A 710 10.98 8.18 8.62
CA LEU A 710 11.86 8.40 7.46
C LEU A 710 11.75 7.25 6.46
N VAL A 711 11.71 6.00 6.94
CA VAL A 711 11.64 4.81 6.09
C VAL A 711 10.25 4.65 5.44
N ASP A 712 9.14 4.89 6.16
CA ASP A 712 7.82 4.93 5.51
C ASP A 712 7.73 6.05 4.45
N LYS A 713 8.18 7.28 4.77
CA LYS A 713 8.14 8.37 3.80
C LYS A 713 9.06 8.12 2.60
N ALA A 714 10.19 7.43 2.79
CA ALA A 714 11.05 7.00 1.69
C ALA A 714 10.34 5.98 0.77
N HIS A 715 9.60 5.00 1.33
CA HIS A 715 8.76 4.10 0.55
C HIS A 715 7.67 4.86 -0.22
N LEU A 716 7.00 5.82 0.42
CA LEU A 716 6.01 6.66 -0.25
C LEU A 716 6.62 7.51 -1.39
N LEU A 717 7.92 7.83 -1.35
CA LEU A 717 8.65 8.47 -2.46
C LEU A 717 9.26 7.46 -3.45
N THR A 718 8.92 6.17 -3.34
CA THR A 718 9.43 5.03 -4.15
C THR A 718 10.95 4.85 -4.05
N LEU A 719 11.57 5.33 -2.98
CA LEU A 719 13.03 5.35 -2.83
C LEU A 719 13.56 4.00 -2.35
N THR A 720 14.62 3.56 -3.00
CA THR A 720 15.45 2.45 -2.52
C THR A 720 16.33 2.88 -1.35
N VAL A 721 16.92 1.93 -0.64
CA VAL A 721 17.86 2.20 0.46
C VAL A 721 19.00 3.16 0.03
N PRO A 722 19.70 2.97 -1.11
CA PRO A 722 20.78 3.88 -1.53
C PRO A 722 20.32 5.29 -1.91
N GLU A 723 19.14 5.43 -2.51
CA GLU A 723 18.55 6.73 -2.85
C GLU A 723 18.13 7.49 -1.58
N THR A 724 17.54 6.79 -0.61
CA THR A 724 17.19 7.35 0.70
C THR A 724 18.42 7.87 1.44
N THR A 725 19.49 7.07 1.47
CA THR A 725 20.77 7.46 2.09
C THR A 725 21.37 8.70 1.41
N VAL A 726 21.52 8.69 0.08
CA VAL A 726 22.19 9.79 -0.63
C VAL A 726 21.41 11.11 -0.51
N LEU A 727 20.07 11.06 -0.57
CA LEU A 727 19.21 12.22 -0.43
C LEU A 727 19.32 12.87 0.96
N VAL A 728 19.29 12.10 2.05
CA VAL A 728 19.48 12.67 3.40
C VAL A 728 20.87 13.32 3.51
N GLY A 729 21.94 12.63 3.12
CA GLY A 729 23.30 13.17 3.22
C GLY A 729 23.49 14.46 2.40
N GLY A 730 22.94 14.51 1.18
CA GLY A 730 22.95 15.71 0.34
C GLY A 730 22.13 16.85 0.92
N LEU A 731 20.88 16.61 1.36
CA LEU A 731 20.04 17.67 1.95
C LEU A 731 20.64 18.26 3.24
N ARG A 732 21.42 17.47 4.00
CA ARG A 732 22.22 17.99 5.11
C ARG A 732 23.39 18.87 4.66
N ALA A 733 24.20 18.40 3.71
CA ALA A 733 25.30 19.20 3.16
C ALA A 733 24.81 20.52 2.52
N LEU A 734 23.64 20.47 1.87
CA LEU A 734 22.93 21.60 1.27
C LEU A 734 22.24 22.53 2.30
N ASN A 735 22.29 22.22 3.60
CA ASN A 735 21.62 22.99 4.67
C ASN A 735 20.11 23.18 4.41
N ALA A 736 19.42 22.10 4.02
CA ALA A 736 18.00 22.13 3.63
C ALA A 736 17.02 21.77 4.78
N ASN A 737 17.44 21.86 6.05
CA ASN A 737 16.55 21.65 7.19
C ASN A 737 15.40 22.67 7.19
N TYR A 738 14.21 22.26 7.68
CA TYR A 738 12.97 23.03 7.57
C TYR A 738 13.10 24.44 8.20
N ASP A 739 13.75 24.54 9.35
CA ASP A 739 13.96 25.74 10.17
C ASP A 739 15.36 26.36 10.01
N GLY A 740 16.23 25.77 9.19
CA GLY A 740 17.64 26.17 9.07
C GLY A 740 18.55 25.75 10.25
N SER A 741 18.07 24.87 11.14
CA SER A 741 18.86 24.26 12.23
C SER A 741 20.14 23.59 11.74
N LYS A 742 21.08 23.37 12.68
CA LYS A 742 22.36 22.68 12.43
C LYS A 742 22.34 21.21 12.84
N HIS A 743 21.16 20.62 12.94
CA HIS A 743 20.99 19.19 13.15
C HIS A 743 21.35 18.42 11.86
N GLY A 744 22.33 17.53 11.96
CA GLY A 744 22.81 16.72 10.82
C GLY A 744 23.72 17.46 9.85
N VAL A 745 23.90 18.78 9.97
CA VAL A 745 24.72 19.60 9.04
C VAL A 745 26.21 19.43 9.36
N PHE A 746 26.75 18.22 9.15
CA PHE A 746 28.13 17.86 9.47
C PHE A 746 29.11 18.30 8.37
N THR A 747 29.16 19.60 8.09
CA THR A 747 30.10 20.21 7.13
C THR A 747 30.52 21.60 7.59
N SER A 748 31.74 22.00 7.24
CA SER A 748 32.22 23.39 7.34
C SER A 748 31.83 24.25 6.13
N ARG A 749 31.16 23.67 5.12
CA ARG A 749 30.83 24.27 3.82
C ARG A 749 29.32 24.13 3.49
N PRO A 750 28.40 24.52 4.40
CA PRO A 750 26.96 24.36 4.19
C PRO A 750 26.51 25.06 2.91
N GLY A 751 25.74 24.36 2.08
CA GLY A 751 25.35 24.80 0.74
C GLY A 751 26.22 24.27 -0.41
N GLN A 752 27.29 23.51 -0.12
CA GLN A 752 28.04 22.76 -1.14
C GLN A 752 27.60 21.28 -1.14
N LEU A 753 27.28 20.73 -2.32
CA LEU A 753 26.86 19.33 -2.43
C LEU A 753 28.09 18.41 -2.28
N THR A 754 28.27 17.89 -1.07
CA THR A 754 29.49 17.20 -0.64
C THR A 754 29.15 15.97 0.21
N ASN A 755 30.00 14.95 0.18
CA ASN A 755 29.87 13.76 1.02
C ASN A 755 30.31 13.98 2.49
N ASP A 756 30.62 15.23 2.87
CA ASP A 756 31.04 15.68 4.21
C ASP A 756 30.14 15.10 5.32
N PHE A 757 28.82 14.95 5.08
CA PHE A 757 27.89 14.33 6.03
C PHE A 757 28.35 12.94 6.48
N PHE A 758 28.62 12.03 5.55
CA PHE A 758 29.00 10.65 5.89
C PHE A 758 30.42 10.58 6.46
N VAL A 759 31.34 11.37 5.91
CA VAL A 759 32.72 11.46 6.40
C VAL A 759 32.76 11.89 7.88
N ASN A 760 31.98 12.91 8.25
CA ASN A 760 31.93 13.42 9.63
C ASN A 760 31.01 12.61 10.57
N LEU A 761 30.01 11.90 10.05
CA LEU A 761 29.18 10.95 10.82
C LEU A 761 29.98 9.72 11.25
N LEU A 762 30.85 9.24 10.36
CA LEU A 762 31.66 8.02 10.56
C LEU A 762 33.06 8.30 11.13
N ASP A 763 33.44 9.57 11.33
CA ASP A 763 34.66 9.98 12.01
C ASP A 763 34.69 9.46 13.46
N MET A 764 35.51 8.44 13.70
CA MET A 764 35.68 7.81 15.01
C MET A 764 36.29 8.74 16.08
N ASN A 765 36.87 9.89 15.71
CA ASN A 765 37.26 10.91 16.68
C ASN A 765 36.04 11.61 17.31
N THR A 766 34.85 11.46 16.74
CA THR A 766 33.59 11.95 17.30
C THR A 766 32.94 10.88 18.19
N SER A 767 32.43 11.30 19.35
CA SER A 767 31.55 10.52 20.22
C SER A 767 30.18 11.16 20.30
N TRP A 768 29.14 10.36 20.12
CA TRP A 768 27.75 10.79 20.17
C TRP A 768 27.13 10.49 21.55
N LYS A 769 26.58 11.50 22.22
CA LYS A 769 25.74 11.36 23.41
C LYS A 769 24.32 11.85 23.09
N LYS A 770 23.29 11.17 23.61
CA LYS A 770 21.93 11.70 23.64
C LYS A 770 21.86 13.01 24.43
N SER A 771 21.06 13.98 23.97
CA SER A 771 20.82 15.24 24.65
C SER A 771 20.09 15.03 25.97
N ASP A 772 20.46 15.80 27.00
CA ASP A 772 19.76 15.80 28.29
C ASP A 772 18.48 16.68 28.27
N ARG A 773 18.17 17.33 27.13
CA ARG A 773 17.01 18.23 26.97
C ARG A 773 15.91 17.71 26.04
N ASP A 774 16.25 16.79 25.13
CA ASP A 774 15.35 16.29 24.09
C ASP A 774 15.69 14.82 23.82
N SER A 775 14.68 13.97 23.64
CA SER A 775 14.87 12.52 23.51
C SER A 775 15.49 12.07 22.17
N ASP A 776 15.38 12.92 21.15
CA ASP A 776 15.67 12.60 19.75
C ASP A 776 16.88 13.36 19.23
N VAL A 777 17.32 14.42 19.94
CA VAL A 777 18.54 15.18 19.66
C VAL A 777 19.77 14.53 20.33
N TYR A 778 20.90 14.58 19.63
CA TYR A 778 22.20 14.06 20.04
C TYR A 778 23.30 15.11 19.83
N ILE A 779 24.31 15.04 20.68
CA ILE A 779 25.48 15.92 20.69
C ILE A 779 26.69 15.09 20.25
N GLY A 780 27.40 15.55 19.22
CA GLY A 780 28.66 14.97 18.75
C GLY A 780 29.84 15.77 19.28
N SER A 781 30.61 15.21 20.20
CA SER A 781 31.83 15.82 20.75
C SER A 781 33.09 15.15 20.23
N ASP A 782 34.18 15.92 20.14
CA ASP A 782 35.53 15.40 19.97
C ASP A 782 35.95 14.55 21.19
N ARG A 783 36.41 13.32 20.96
CA ARG A 783 36.76 12.35 22.02
C ARG A 783 37.99 12.75 22.86
N LYS A 784 38.88 13.58 22.32
CA LYS A 784 40.14 13.94 22.98
C LYS A 784 39.99 15.17 23.89
N THR A 785 39.12 16.10 23.52
CA THR A 785 38.93 17.39 24.17
C THR A 785 37.56 17.56 24.85
N GLY A 786 36.58 16.70 24.52
CA GLY A 786 35.18 16.82 24.94
C GLY A 786 34.40 17.91 24.22
N ALA A 787 35.06 18.75 23.40
CA ALA A 787 34.45 19.90 22.75
C ALA A 787 33.35 19.45 21.76
N GLN A 788 32.18 20.09 21.85
CA GLN A 788 31.06 19.85 20.93
C GLN A 788 31.43 20.28 19.51
N LYS A 789 31.38 19.34 18.57
CA LYS A 789 31.53 19.56 17.12
C LYS A 789 30.17 19.72 16.44
N TRP A 790 29.22 18.83 16.77
CA TRP A 790 28.00 18.64 15.99
C TRP A 790 26.74 18.52 16.86
N THR A 791 25.58 18.74 16.24
CA THR A 791 24.27 18.31 16.76
C THR A 791 23.56 17.47 15.69
N ALA A 792 22.78 16.49 16.11
CA ALA A 792 22.15 15.50 15.23
C ALA A 792 20.77 15.11 15.78
N THR A 793 19.90 14.55 14.95
CA THR A 793 18.70 13.83 15.40
C THR A 793 18.84 12.32 15.18
N ARG A 794 17.82 11.55 15.54
CA ARG A 794 17.71 10.12 15.20
C ARG A 794 17.86 9.85 13.71
N VAL A 795 17.23 10.65 12.83
CA VAL A 795 17.28 10.46 11.37
C VAL A 795 18.65 10.74 10.78
N ASP A 796 19.52 11.46 11.51
CA ASP A 796 20.92 11.65 11.11
C ASP A 796 21.78 10.46 11.55
N LEU A 797 21.64 10.04 12.82
CA LEU A 797 22.51 9.00 13.41
C LEU A 797 22.12 7.57 13.02
N VAL A 798 20.91 7.32 12.51
CA VAL A 798 20.50 5.99 12.04
C VAL A 798 21.43 5.46 10.94
N PHE A 799 21.96 6.35 10.08
CA PHE A 799 22.94 6.01 9.04
C PHE A 799 24.33 5.66 9.57
N GLY A 800 24.65 5.98 10.83
CA GLY A 800 25.86 5.53 11.51
C GLY A 800 25.68 4.24 12.31
N SER A 801 24.43 3.80 12.49
CA SER A 801 24.00 2.82 13.50
C SER A 801 23.37 1.56 12.90
N HIS A 802 22.35 1.69 12.04
CA HIS A 802 21.70 0.54 11.42
C HIS A 802 22.62 -0.07 10.36
N ALA A 803 23.06 -1.32 10.57
CA ALA A 803 24.14 -1.94 9.79
C ALA A 803 23.98 -1.83 8.26
N GLU A 804 22.77 -2.04 7.73
CA GLU A 804 22.52 -1.95 6.28
C GLU A 804 22.54 -0.50 5.76
N LEU A 805 22.11 0.49 6.55
CA LEU A 805 22.23 1.91 6.18
C LEU A 805 23.68 2.37 6.29
N ARG A 806 24.39 1.88 7.31
CA ARG A 806 25.80 2.16 7.55
C ARG A 806 26.68 1.66 6.41
N ALA A 807 26.43 0.45 5.89
CA ALA A 807 27.16 -0.07 4.74
C ALA A 807 27.05 0.84 3.49
N VAL A 808 25.89 1.49 3.28
CA VAL A 808 25.71 2.48 2.20
C VAL A 808 26.38 3.82 2.54
N ALA A 809 26.27 4.29 3.79
CA ALA A 809 26.97 5.49 4.26
C ALA A 809 28.50 5.34 4.13
N GLU A 810 29.04 4.15 4.40
CA GLU A 810 30.46 3.82 4.24
C GLU A 810 30.92 3.90 2.78
N VAL A 811 30.08 3.53 1.80
CA VAL A 811 30.38 3.76 0.37
C VAL A 811 30.50 5.25 0.07
N TYR A 812 29.55 6.07 0.49
CA TYR A 812 29.60 7.51 0.23
C TYR A 812 30.68 8.25 1.06
N ALA A 813 31.17 7.67 2.16
CA ALA A 813 32.28 8.22 2.95
C ALA A 813 33.68 7.91 2.40
N GLN A 814 33.80 7.11 1.33
CA GLN A 814 35.10 6.81 0.72
C GLN A 814 35.75 8.06 0.09
N ASN A 815 37.09 8.12 0.12
CA ASN A 815 37.86 9.27 -0.35
C ASN A 815 37.67 9.56 -1.86
N ASP A 816 37.33 8.54 -2.65
CA ASP A 816 37.06 8.58 -4.08
C ASP A 816 35.56 8.70 -4.41
N ALA A 817 34.66 8.59 -3.43
CA ALA A 817 33.22 8.60 -3.67
C ALA A 817 32.61 9.99 -3.94
N SER A 818 33.38 11.09 -3.93
CA SER A 818 32.85 12.46 -4.08
C SER A 818 32.05 12.66 -5.38
N GLU A 819 32.58 12.22 -6.51
CA GLU A 819 31.89 12.31 -7.83
C GLU A 819 30.68 11.37 -7.90
N LYS A 820 30.81 10.16 -7.33
CA LYS A 820 29.72 9.17 -7.26
C LYS A 820 28.54 9.70 -6.44
N PHE A 821 28.82 10.23 -5.26
CA PHE A 821 27.83 10.84 -4.36
C PHE A 821 27.05 11.96 -5.06
N VAL A 822 27.74 12.86 -5.76
CA VAL A 822 27.09 13.95 -6.51
C VAL A 822 26.18 13.39 -7.62
N LYS A 823 26.66 12.41 -8.41
CA LYS A 823 25.87 11.78 -9.49
C LYS A 823 24.64 11.04 -8.96
N ASP A 824 24.80 10.26 -7.90
CA ASP A 824 23.70 9.51 -7.29
C ASP A 824 22.69 10.44 -6.61
N PHE A 825 23.14 11.55 -5.99
CA PHE A 825 22.25 12.59 -5.46
C PHE A 825 21.43 13.25 -6.57
N VAL A 826 22.08 13.69 -7.66
CA VAL A 826 21.38 14.32 -8.80
C VAL A 826 20.35 13.37 -9.43
N LYS A 827 20.69 12.08 -9.56
CA LYS A 827 19.75 11.06 -10.04
C LYS A 827 18.56 10.85 -9.10
N ALA A 828 18.81 10.75 -7.79
CA ALA A 828 17.74 10.57 -6.80
C ALA A 828 16.87 11.83 -6.66
N TRP A 829 17.46 13.02 -6.82
CA TRP A 829 16.75 14.30 -6.87
C TRP A 829 15.82 14.38 -8.09
N ASP A 830 16.33 14.12 -9.29
CA ASP A 830 15.55 14.12 -10.53
C ASP A 830 14.39 13.10 -10.48
N LYS A 831 14.62 11.91 -9.92
CA LYS A 831 13.55 10.94 -9.63
C LYS A 831 12.44 11.56 -8.79
N VAL A 832 12.76 12.16 -7.64
CA VAL A 832 11.75 12.75 -6.73
C VAL A 832 11.01 13.92 -7.38
N MET A 833 11.71 14.78 -8.14
CA MET A 833 11.10 15.92 -8.84
C MET A 833 10.10 15.52 -9.95
N ASN A 834 10.12 14.27 -10.42
CA ASN A 834 9.28 13.80 -11.53
C ASN A 834 8.29 12.66 -11.14
N LEU A 835 8.12 12.33 -9.85
CA LEU A 835 7.23 11.23 -9.40
C LEU A 835 5.75 11.39 -9.83
N ASP A 836 5.33 12.63 -10.09
CA ASP A 836 3.97 13.02 -10.50
C ASP A 836 3.80 13.26 -12.02
N ARG A 837 4.87 13.12 -12.82
CA ARG A 837 4.92 13.47 -14.25
C ARG A 837 4.34 12.38 -15.16
N PHE A 838 3.19 11.86 -14.77
CA PHE A 838 2.40 10.91 -15.57
C PHE A 838 1.98 11.48 -16.93
N ASP A 839 1.91 12.82 -17.07
CA ASP A 839 1.66 13.49 -18.35
C ASP A 839 2.77 13.25 -19.39
N LEU A 840 4.03 13.10 -18.96
CA LEU A 840 5.14 12.77 -19.86
C LEU A 840 5.04 11.33 -20.37
N VAL A 841 4.63 10.41 -19.51
CA VAL A 841 4.40 9.00 -19.86
C VAL A 841 3.20 8.88 -20.82
N ALA A 842 2.10 9.60 -20.54
CA ALA A 842 0.93 9.65 -21.43
C ALA A 842 1.28 10.18 -22.82
N LYS A 843 1.95 11.35 -22.90
CA LYS A 843 2.36 11.99 -24.16
C LYS A 843 3.33 11.11 -24.98
N LYS A 844 4.29 10.43 -24.33
CA LYS A 844 5.16 9.45 -25.00
C LYS A 844 4.32 8.34 -25.67
N LEU A 845 3.37 7.78 -24.92
CA LEU A 845 2.46 6.72 -25.39
C LEU A 845 1.35 7.21 -26.35
N GLU A 846 1.36 8.49 -26.73
CA GLU A 846 0.53 9.08 -27.79
C GLU A 846 1.36 9.36 -29.04
N GLY A 847 2.58 9.90 -28.88
CA GLY A 847 3.55 10.03 -29.98
C GLY A 847 3.90 8.69 -30.61
N ASP A 848 4.24 7.68 -29.80
CA ASP A 848 4.50 6.29 -30.23
C ASP A 848 3.33 5.69 -31.05
N ALA A 849 2.09 6.16 -30.82
CA ALA A 849 0.89 5.65 -31.50
C ALA A 849 0.62 6.36 -32.85
N MET A 850 1.02 7.63 -32.98
CA MET A 850 0.99 8.33 -34.26
C MET A 850 2.09 7.81 -35.20
N ASP A 851 3.30 7.60 -34.68
CA ASP A 851 4.46 7.13 -35.47
C ASP A 851 4.37 5.63 -35.87
N THR A 852 3.36 4.91 -35.36
CA THR A 852 3.02 3.52 -35.75
C THR A 852 1.70 3.40 -36.53
N SER A 853 1.08 4.53 -36.89
CA SER A 853 -0.11 4.58 -37.76
C SER A 853 0.12 5.37 -39.07
N ALA A 854 1.38 5.68 -39.38
CA ALA A 854 1.88 6.22 -40.64
C ALA A 854 2.64 5.17 -41.47
#